data_AF-A0A2T0SBK4-F1
#
_entry.id   AF-A0A2T0SBK4-F1
#
_cell.length_a   1.000
_cell.length_b   1.000
_cell.length_c   1.000
_cell.angle_alpha   90.00
_cell.angle_beta   90.00
_cell.angle_gamma   90.00
#
_symmetry.space_group_name_H-M   'P 1'
#
loop_
_entity.id
_entity.type
_entity.pdbx_description
1 polymer ?
#
loop_
_entity_poly.entity_id
_entity_poly.type
_entity_poly.pdbx_seq_one_letter_code
_entity_poly.pdbx_strand_id
1 'polypeptide(L)'
;MEQLSPGSISEKRKNDVRLRLTAALSTAALIGSTPVAVTAAQAAVTSFIRVNQVGYPADGPKTAFLLGTTAQAGAPFQVVDGAGTQVLAGTVGASLGSWNSTYTAVAPIDFSSLRSAGQYSIRVSGVTTSPTFSVGTANGLYAPVSATMTKFFQANRDGANVLPGVLNRKASHLADSSATVYRKPSFDEDGAIVGGLTRAQAATVDVSGGWFDAGDYLKFTHTAAYTLDTLLIAQRSGSPDPARAAEIDFGLDWLDKMWDDGASVLYAQVGIGGGDDENYFGDHDTWRLPETDDTITDPAGTDLYYLRHRPVFRANEPGAKLSPNLAGRVSAAFAIAAQIHATSDPTRARAELTKAAAIYGLAKTTSVGELVTTFPHDYYGEDLWTDDMAFGGVELHLAAKALGDSRAAAWLTQAAQWSRQYLDGDEHDTLNLYDVGSLASADLATVVGSGAAVTRAELVSSLEEQLDAGVARANADRFRAGAVYDDYDSTSHTFGLIAQAARYRDVTGSTRYATFAQQQANWILGGNPWGTSLIVGVGSTYPKCPHHQIANLAGSLTGTGAVLAGAAVNGPNGTDTFDDLQPGDDVRACPADGVDRYAAFNGNGARYLDRVEAWMSNEPAIDFTSTGAVAFSLLGPGTPATGPAPHADTIGVFRPSNHTAYLRTSITPGNSDVPAFAIGDGSQAPVIGDWDGDGVDGWGYFDPADRSFHLRDALDADEEPETVFVAGYAASGDVPIAGDWDGDGRDTVGTWRPGDQLARLRNTNAAGAAEVTQSSGKPATTPLAGDWDGDGRDSLGYYDPADRSFHLRDALTGTGASDFTFVYGSAGDKPVMGDWNGDGRDTAGIWRPSTKEFYLRNTNQGGDAEIRAAYGTTTDRPMVGDWQ
;
A
#
# COMPACT_ATOMS: atom_id res chain seq x y z
N MET A 1 17.00 -24.17 -6.74
CA MET A 1 16.01 -25.26 -6.60
C MET A 1 15.79 -25.84 -8.00
N GLU A 2 15.82 -27.17 -8.13
CA GLU A 2 15.81 -27.88 -9.40
C GLU A 2 14.35 -28.23 -9.77
N GLN A 3 13.91 -27.72 -10.92
CA GLN A 3 12.72 -27.99 -11.74
C GLN A 3 11.68 -29.04 -11.28
N LEU A 4 10.38 -28.67 -11.36
CA LEU A 4 9.28 -29.57 -11.71
C LEU A 4 8.36 -28.92 -12.75
N SER A 5 8.10 -29.68 -13.82
CA SER A 5 7.22 -29.38 -14.95
C SER A 5 5.80 -29.86 -14.62
N PRO A 6 4.72 -29.18 -15.04
CA PRO A 6 3.38 -29.74 -14.91
C PRO A 6 3.18 -30.92 -15.85
N GLY A 7 2.53 -31.97 -15.33
CA GLY A 7 2.41 -33.28 -15.92
C GLY A 7 1.67 -33.33 -17.27
N SER A 8 2.15 -34.24 -18.13
CA SER A 8 1.45 -34.62 -19.34
C SER A 8 0.28 -35.55 -19.01
N ILE A 9 -0.92 -35.24 -19.51
CA ILE A 9 -2.04 -36.19 -19.51
C ILE A 9 -1.59 -37.52 -20.13
N SER A 10 -1.75 -38.60 -19.36
CA SER A 10 -1.50 -40.00 -19.73
C SER A 10 -1.92 -40.38 -21.15
N GLU A 11 -1.06 -41.13 -21.84
CA GLU A 11 -1.12 -41.60 -23.24
C GLU A 11 -2.35 -42.46 -23.65
N LYS A 12 -3.46 -42.44 -22.91
CA LYS A 12 -4.66 -43.26 -23.20
C LYS A 12 -5.79 -42.57 -23.97
N ARG A 13 -5.69 -41.29 -24.34
CA ARG A 13 -6.67 -40.62 -25.23
C ARG A 13 -6.18 -40.41 -26.68
N LYS A 14 -5.21 -41.21 -27.17
CA LYS A 14 -4.75 -41.17 -28.57
C LYS A 14 -5.54 -42.04 -29.57
N ASN A 15 -6.63 -42.71 -29.18
CA ASN A 15 -7.39 -43.56 -30.10
C ASN A 15 -8.90 -43.29 -30.02
N ASP A 16 -9.38 -42.34 -30.82
CA ASP A 16 -10.40 -42.62 -31.84
C ASP A 16 -10.73 -41.34 -32.62
N VAL A 17 -10.21 -41.24 -33.85
CA VAL A 17 -10.92 -40.91 -35.10
C VAL A 17 -9.84 -40.84 -36.18
N ARG A 18 -9.72 -41.93 -36.96
CA ARG A 18 -8.94 -41.96 -38.21
C ARG A 18 -9.88 -41.89 -39.42
N LEU A 19 -9.31 -41.34 -40.51
CA LEU A 19 -9.61 -41.52 -41.94
C LEU A 19 -10.69 -40.57 -42.54
N ARG A 20 -10.49 -39.82 -43.64
CA ARG A 20 -9.56 -39.89 -44.80
C ARG A 20 -9.36 -38.50 -45.43
N LEU A 21 -8.13 -38.14 -45.81
CA LEU A 21 -7.84 -37.11 -46.81
C LEU A 21 -7.49 -37.81 -48.14
N THR A 22 -8.24 -37.54 -49.21
CA THR A 22 -7.88 -37.91 -50.59
C THR A 22 -7.33 -36.70 -51.32
N ALA A 23 -6.15 -36.88 -51.92
CA ALA A 23 -5.47 -35.93 -52.76
C ALA A 23 -6.21 -35.69 -54.09
N ALA A 24 -6.16 -34.46 -54.60
CA ALA A 24 -6.36 -34.15 -56.00
C ALA A 24 -5.48 -32.96 -56.42
N LEU A 25 -4.45 -33.24 -57.23
CA LEU A 25 -3.76 -32.26 -58.07
C LEU A 25 -4.72 -31.81 -59.18
N SER A 26 -4.76 -30.51 -59.50
CA SER A 26 -5.14 -30.04 -60.85
C SER A 26 -4.61 -28.62 -61.14
N THR A 27 -3.69 -28.57 -62.12
CA THR A 27 -3.53 -27.61 -63.23
C THR A 27 -3.40 -26.10 -62.98
N ALA A 28 -2.23 -25.62 -63.41
CA ALA A 28 -1.87 -24.24 -63.68
C ALA A 28 -2.72 -23.57 -64.77
N ALA A 29 -3.00 -22.28 -64.59
CA ALA A 29 -3.32 -21.35 -65.66
C ALA A 29 -2.36 -20.16 -65.57
N LEU A 30 -1.48 -20.03 -66.57
CA LEU A 30 -0.66 -18.84 -66.78
C LEU A 30 -1.56 -17.69 -67.25
N ILE A 31 -1.58 -16.59 -66.50
CA ILE A 31 -1.90 -15.26 -67.04
C ILE A 31 -0.78 -14.33 -66.60
N GLY A 32 -0.01 -13.88 -67.59
CA GLY A 32 1.06 -12.91 -67.41
C GLY A 32 0.49 -11.56 -66.98
N SER A 33 1.07 -11.00 -65.93
CA SER A 33 1.00 -9.57 -65.65
C SER A 33 2.35 -9.11 -65.10
N THR A 34 2.74 -7.94 -65.59
CA THR A 34 4.01 -7.22 -65.43
C THR A 34 4.54 -7.18 -63.99
N PRO A 35 5.87 -7.23 -63.76
CA PRO A 35 6.43 -7.07 -62.43
C PRO A 35 6.24 -5.62 -61.98
N VAL A 36 5.19 -5.36 -61.21
CA VAL A 36 5.21 -4.25 -60.27
C VAL A 36 6.21 -4.64 -59.21
N ALA A 37 7.36 -3.97 -59.18
CA ALA A 37 8.25 -4.02 -58.03
C ALA A 37 7.47 -3.43 -56.85
N VAL A 38 6.74 -4.29 -56.13
CA VAL A 38 6.34 -4.00 -54.76
C VAL A 38 7.65 -4.06 -53.98
N THR A 39 8.30 -2.91 -53.83
CA THR A 39 9.16 -2.71 -52.69
C THR A 39 8.29 -3.04 -51.49
N ALA A 40 8.52 -4.20 -50.86
CA ALA A 40 8.03 -4.43 -49.52
C ALA A 40 8.59 -3.27 -48.71
N ALA A 41 7.74 -2.29 -48.40
CA ALA A 41 8.03 -1.34 -47.36
C ALA A 41 8.17 -2.20 -46.12
N GLN A 42 9.42 -2.51 -45.78
CA GLN A 42 9.78 -3.15 -44.53
C GLN A 42 9.20 -2.20 -43.48
N ALA A 43 8.08 -2.60 -42.86
CA ALA A 43 7.43 -1.79 -41.84
C ALA A 43 8.52 -1.39 -40.84
N ALA A 44 8.81 -0.09 -40.76
CA ALA A 44 9.89 0.39 -39.92
C ALA A 44 9.60 -0.07 -38.50
N VAL A 45 10.47 -0.91 -37.94
CA VAL A 45 10.36 -1.32 -36.54
C VAL A 45 10.39 -0.04 -35.71
N THR A 46 9.28 0.27 -35.04
CA THR A 46 9.09 1.52 -34.31
C THR A 46 9.78 1.44 -32.95
N SER A 47 10.49 2.50 -32.54
CA SER A 47 10.91 2.68 -31.15
C SER A 47 9.70 3.05 -30.27
N PHE A 48 9.77 2.76 -28.96
CA PHE A 48 8.69 3.00 -28.00
C PHE A 48 9.17 3.82 -26.80
N ILE A 49 8.25 4.56 -26.16
CA ILE A 49 8.49 5.21 -24.86
C ILE A 49 7.67 4.46 -23.81
N ARG A 50 8.34 3.96 -22.78
CA ARG A 50 7.78 3.26 -21.62
C ARG A 50 7.67 4.21 -20.45
N VAL A 51 6.48 4.28 -19.86
CA VAL A 51 6.12 5.20 -18.78
C VAL A 51 5.35 4.47 -17.71
N ASN A 52 5.40 4.96 -16.47
CA ASN A 52 4.33 4.74 -15.51
C ASN A 52 3.02 5.29 -16.09
N GLN A 53 2.09 4.40 -16.44
CA GLN A 53 0.84 4.76 -17.12
C GLN A 53 -0.20 5.37 -16.19
N VAL A 54 0.02 5.34 -14.87
CA VAL A 54 -0.79 6.08 -13.88
C VAL A 54 -0.23 7.49 -13.76
N GLY A 55 1.05 7.60 -13.38
CA GLY A 55 1.70 8.89 -13.23
C GLY A 55 2.89 8.92 -12.29
N TYR A 56 3.36 10.14 -12.03
CA TYR A 56 4.54 10.42 -11.23
C TYR A 56 4.26 11.53 -10.20
N PRO A 57 4.73 11.41 -8.94
CA PRO A 57 4.60 12.47 -7.96
C PRO A 57 5.23 13.78 -8.43
N ALA A 58 4.55 14.89 -8.16
CA ALA A 58 4.96 16.24 -8.56
C ALA A 58 6.38 16.55 -8.07
N ASP A 59 6.71 16.22 -6.82
CA ASP A 59 8.02 16.52 -6.22
C ASP A 59 9.04 15.39 -6.35
N GLY A 60 8.60 14.22 -6.82
CA GLY A 60 9.45 13.04 -7.02
C GLY A 60 10.26 13.03 -8.33
N PRO A 61 11.23 12.11 -8.42
CA PRO A 61 11.94 11.81 -9.67
C PRO A 61 10.98 11.22 -10.70
N LYS A 62 11.18 11.59 -11.97
CA LYS A 62 10.35 11.15 -13.09
C LYS A 62 11.23 10.67 -14.23
N THR A 63 11.18 9.37 -14.49
CA THR A 63 11.99 8.74 -15.53
C THR A 63 11.12 7.82 -16.36
N ALA A 64 11.12 8.06 -17.67
CA ALA A 64 10.60 7.17 -18.70
C ALA A 64 11.76 6.50 -19.44
N PHE A 65 11.49 5.45 -20.21
CA PHE A 65 12.52 4.77 -21.00
C PHE A 65 12.16 4.75 -22.48
N LEU A 66 13.07 5.20 -23.32
CA LEU A 66 13.03 4.98 -24.76
C LEU A 66 13.60 3.58 -25.04
N LEU A 67 12.75 2.68 -25.52
CA LEU A 67 13.11 1.36 -26.04
C LEU A 67 13.30 1.49 -27.56
N GLY A 68 14.55 1.59 -27.99
CA GLY A 68 14.92 1.98 -29.34
C GLY A 68 15.53 0.86 -30.16
N THR A 69 15.23 0.86 -31.47
CA THR A 69 15.97 0.05 -32.46
C THR A 69 17.38 0.61 -32.72
N THR A 70 17.62 1.87 -32.32
CA THR A 70 18.91 2.57 -32.31
C THR A 70 19.00 3.43 -31.05
N ALA A 71 20.21 3.91 -30.71
CA ALA A 71 20.48 4.59 -29.43
C ALA A 71 19.67 5.87 -29.18
N GLN A 72 19.41 6.68 -30.21
CA GLN A 72 18.71 7.97 -30.12
C GLN A 72 19.17 8.89 -28.96
N ALA A 73 20.37 8.68 -28.40
CA ALA A 73 20.91 9.48 -27.31
C ALA A 73 21.13 10.92 -27.77
N GLY A 74 20.74 11.89 -26.94
CA GLY A 74 20.75 13.31 -27.30
C GLY A 74 19.62 13.75 -28.24
N ALA A 75 18.73 12.86 -28.68
CA ALA A 75 17.57 13.26 -29.46
C ALA A 75 16.64 14.16 -28.62
N PRO A 76 16.03 15.20 -29.21
CA PRO A 76 15.11 16.06 -28.47
C PRO A 76 13.83 15.31 -28.13
N PHE A 77 13.36 15.47 -26.89
CA PHE A 77 12.03 15.05 -26.47
C PHE A 77 11.19 16.25 -26.04
N GLN A 78 9.87 16.08 -26.11
CA GLN A 78 8.88 17.04 -25.62
C GLN A 78 7.94 16.33 -24.65
N VAL A 79 7.64 16.97 -23.52
CA VAL A 79 6.44 16.64 -22.75
C VAL A 79 5.33 17.57 -23.20
N VAL A 80 4.19 17.00 -23.56
CA VAL A 80 3.01 17.74 -24.03
C VAL A 80 1.83 17.50 -23.11
N ASP A 81 0.97 18.52 -22.93
CA ASP A 81 -0.30 18.40 -22.21
C ASP A 81 -1.40 17.74 -23.08
N GLY A 82 -2.60 17.58 -22.52
CA GLY A 82 -3.76 17.02 -23.22
C GLY A 82 -4.24 17.81 -24.45
N ALA A 83 -3.87 19.09 -24.57
CA ALA A 83 -4.12 19.90 -25.77
C ALA A 83 -3.00 19.73 -26.83
N GLY A 84 -1.94 18.99 -26.51
CA GLY A 84 -0.76 18.82 -27.34
C GLY A 84 0.24 19.99 -27.25
N THR A 85 0.07 20.90 -26.29
CA THR A 85 0.98 22.02 -26.04
C THR A 85 2.23 21.50 -25.36
N GLN A 86 3.41 21.88 -25.86
CA GLN A 86 4.67 21.56 -25.20
C GLN A 86 4.79 22.32 -23.88
N VAL A 87 4.92 21.57 -22.78
CA VAL A 87 5.10 22.11 -21.42
C VAL A 87 6.54 21.96 -20.92
N LEU A 88 7.29 21.00 -21.48
CA LEU A 88 8.70 20.77 -21.19
C LEU A 88 9.39 20.24 -22.45
N ALA A 89 10.68 20.54 -22.60
CA ALA A 89 11.55 19.90 -23.59
C ALA A 89 12.88 19.52 -22.93
N GLY A 90 13.52 18.49 -23.49
CA GLY A 90 14.84 18.04 -23.05
C GLY A 90 15.49 17.15 -24.10
N THR A 91 16.51 16.40 -23.68
CA THR A 91 17.22 15.44 -24.55
C THR A 91 17.22 14.05 -23.93
N VAL A 92 17.02 13.02 -24.76
CA VAL A 92 17.13 11.61 -24.36
C VAL A 92 18.53 11.34 -23.80
N GLY A 93 18.59 10.62 -22.68
CA GLY A 93 19.84 10.28 -22.00
C GLY A 93 20.74 9.31 -22.79
N ALA A 94 21.86 8.93 -22.19
CA ALA A 94 22.77 7.93 -22.78
C ALA A 94 22.11 6.54 -22.80
N SER A 95 22.46 5.72 -23.80
CA SER A 95 21.99 4.33 -23.85
C SER A 95 22.57 3.52 -22.68
N LEU A 96 21.69 2.80 -22.00
CA LEU A 96 21.97 1.81 -20.97
C LEU A 96 22.28 0.42 -21.57
N GLY A 97 22.31 0.31 -22.90
CA GLY A 97 22.65 -0.91 -23.63
C GLY A 97 21.44 -1.58 -24.31
N SER A 98 21.71 -2.72 -24.94
CA SER A 98 20.75 -3.49 -25.73
C SER A 98 19.80 -4.29 -24.84
N TRP A 99 18.50 -4.25 -25.13
CA TRP A 99 17.49 -5.10 -24.47
C TRP A 99 17.38 -6.48 -25.12
N ASN A 100 17.24 -6.51 -26.46
CA ASN A 100 17.23 -7.73 -27.26
C ASN A 100 17.78 -7.44 -28.67
N SER A 101 17.73 -8.42 -29.59
CA SER A 101 18.24 -8.25 -30.95
C SER A 101 17.52 -7.18 -31.78
N THR A 102 16.28 -6.85 -31.43
CA THR A 102 15.43 -5.87 -32.11
C THR A 102 15.64 -4.47 -31.53
N TYR A 103 15.62 -4.38 -30.20
CA TYR A 103 15.78 -3.14 -29.45
C TYR A 103 17.18 -3.05 -28.87
N THR A 104 18.07 -2.50 -29.68
CA THR A 104 19.51 -2.46 -29.42
C THR A 104 19.94 -1.35 -28.46
N ALA A 105 18.99 -0.52 -28.00
CA ALA A 105 19.25 0.52 -27.02
C ALA A 105 18.04 0.83 -26.13
N VAL A 106 18.30 0.95 -24.83
CA VAL A 106 17.36 1.52 -23.85
C VAL A 106 17.96 2.81 -23.32
N ALA A 107 17.23 3.92 -23.35
CA ALA A 107 17.74 5.21 -22.89
C ALA A 107 16.73 5.91 -21.95
N PRO A 108 17.17 6.47 -20.81
CA PRO A 108 16.28 7.16 -19.89
C PRO A 108 15.88 8.53 -20.46
N ILE A 109 14.66 8.94 -20.17
CA ILE A 109 14.12 10.28 -20.38
C ILE A 109 13.78 10.83 -19.01
N ASP A 110 14.62 11.74 -18.52
CA ASP A 110 14.40 12.45 -17.26
C ASP A 110 13.58 13.72 -17.54
N PHE A 111 12.43 13.83 -16.88
CA PHE A 111 11.55 14.98 -16.94
C PHE A 111 11.14 15.42 -15.53
N SER A 112 12.00 15.17 -14.54
CA SER A 112 11.75 15.47 -13.12
C SER A 112 11.48 16.94 -12.86
N SER A 113 11.96 17.84 -13.74
CA SER A 113 11.69 19.29 -13.67
C SER A 113 10.22 19.66 -13.92
N LEU A 114 9.39 18.75 -14.47
CA LEU A 114 7.95 18.96 -14.55
C LEU A 114 7.34 18.76 -13.15
N ARG A 115 6.83 19.85 -12.57
CA ARG A 115 6.19 19.85 -11.24
C ARG A 115 4.69 20.12 -11.31
N SER A 116 4.22 20.79 -12.36
CA SER A 116 2.81 21.12 -12.51
C SER A 116 1.95 19.86 -12.56
N ALA A 117 0.92 19.83 -11.73
CA ALA A 117 -0.08 18.79 -11.77
C ALA A 117 -0.84 18.84 -13.11
N GLY A 118 -1.13 17.67 -13.68
CA GLY A 118 -1.80 17.58 -14.97
C GLY A 118 -1.60 16.24 -15.64
N GLN A 119 -2.09 16.15 -16.88
CA GLN A 119 -2.02 14.94 -17.70
C GLN A 119 -1.14 15.20 -18.93
N TYR A 120 -0.22 14.28 -19.21
CA TYR A 120 0.87 14.49 -20.17
C TYR A 120 1.18 13.27 -21.03
N SER A 121 1.91 13.50 -22.12
CA SER A 121 2.58 12.46 -22.92
C SER A 121 3.97 12.93 -23.35
N ILE A 122 4.86 12.00 -23.69
CA ILE A 122 6.21 12.28 -24.19
C ILE A 122 6.28 11.98 -25.69
N ARG A 123 6.89 12.89 -26.45
CA ARG A 123 7.16 12.75 -27.89
C ARG A 123 8.65 12.81 -28.18
N VAL A 124 9.12 11.91 -29.04
CA VAL A 124 10.46 11.92 -29.65
C VAL A 124 10.29 11.68 -31.15
N SER A 125 11.03 12.40 -31.98
CA SER A 125 10.91 12.26 -33.45
C SER A 125 11.24 10.83 -33.90
N GLY A 126 10.37 10.25 -34.74
CA GLY A 126 10.52 8.87 -35.23
C GLY A 126 10.20 7.78 -34.20
N VAL A 127 9.64 8.14 -33.05
CA VAL A 127 9.27 7.24 -31.95
C VAL A 127 7.76 7.33 -31.73
N THR A 128 7.12 6.21 -31.39
CA THR A 128 5.71 6.21 -30.97
C THR A 128 5.54 7.06 -29.72
N THR A 129 4.61 8.02 -29.75
CA THR A 129 4.24 8.84 -28.58
C THR A 129 3.90 7.93 -27.39
N SER A 130 4.37 8.29 -26.19
CA SER A 130 4.07 7.50 -24.99
C SER A 130 2.55 7.42 -24.74
N PRO A 131 2.10 6.40 -23.99
CA PRO A 131 0.84 6.50 -23.27
C PRO A 131 0.76 7.79 -22.45
N THR A 132 -0.47 8.19 -22.18
CA THR A 132 -0.77 9.30 -21.29
C THR A 132 -0.50 8.91 -19.84
N PHE A 133 0.01 9.86 -19.04
CA PHE A 133 0.25 9.70 -17.61
C PHE A 133 -0.04 11.01 -16.86
N SER A 134 -0.22 10.92 -15.55
CA SER A 134 -0.48 12.10 -14.70
C SER A 134 0.78 12.56 -13.96
N VAL A 135 0.84 13.84 -13.61
CA VAL A 135 1.70 14.38 -12.55
C VAL A 135 0.78 14.95 -11.47
N GLY A 136 1.04 14.63 -10.20
CA GLY A 136 0.17 15.02 -9.08
C GLY A 136 0.74 14.58 -7.74
N THR A 137 -0.06 14.56 -6.68
CA THR A 137 0.38 14.05 -5.37
C THR A 137 0.54 12.52 -5.42
N ALA A 138 1.43 11.95 -4.61
CA ALA A 138 1.59 10.50 -4.53
C ALA A 138 0.27 9.81 -4.14
N ASN A 139 -0.48 10.40 -3.21
CA ASN A 139 -1.78 9.89 -2.77
C ASN A 139 -2.82 9.88 -3.87
N GLY A 140 -2.96 11.00 -4.58
CA GLY A 140 -3.90 11.12 -5.69
C GLY A 140 -3.61 10.16 -6.84
N LEU A 141 -2.35 9.69 -6.95
CA LEU A 141 -1.94 8.71 -7.96
C LEU A 141 -2.14 7.27 -7.50
N TYR A 142 -1.71 6.92 -6.28
CA TYR A 142 -1.53 5.52 -5.88
C TYR A 142 -2.62 4.97 -4.96
N ALA A 143 -3.29 5.79 -4.14
CA ALA A 143 -4.45 5.31 -3.38
C ALA A 143 -5.58 4.77 -4.28
N PRO A 144 -5.92 5.40 -5.44
CA PRO A 144 -6.89 4.83 -6.37
C PRO A 144 -6.46 3.49 -6.99
N VAL A 145 -5.14 3.25 -7.12
CA VAL A 145 -4.61 1.96 -7.58
C VAL A 145 -4.89 0.91 -6.52
N SER A 146 -4.49 1.15 -5.26
CA SER A 146 -4.77 0.25 -4.13
C SER A 146 -6.26 -0.06 -4.00
N ALA A 147 -7.14 0.95 -4.04
CA ALA A 147 -8.59 0.78 -3.98
C ALA A 147 -9.15 0.01 -5.20
N THR A 148 -8.50 0.09 -6.35
CA THR A 148 -8.87 -0.73 -7.52
C THR A 148 -8.48 -2.19 -7.31
N MET A 149 -7.34 -2.47 -6.67
CA MET A 149 -6.89 -3.82 -6.33
C MET A 149 -7.84 -4.54 -5.37
N THR A 150 -8.51 -3.80 -4.46
CA THR A 150 -9.59 -4.33 -3.61
C THR A 150 -10.69 -5.07 -4.40
N LYS A 151 -10.96 -4.66 -5.65
CA LYS A 151 -12.03 -5.26 -6.48
C LYS A 151 -11.74 -6.69 -6.92
N PHE A 152 -10.49 -7.12 -6.91
CA PHE A 152 -10.12 -8.49 -7.22
C PHE A 152 -10.67 -9.45 -6.15
N PHE A 153 -10.46 -9.17 -4.88
CA PHE A 153 -11.00 -9.97 -3.77
C PHE A 153 -12.54 -10.03 -3.82
N GLN A 154 -13.19 -8.90 -4.14
CA GLN A 154 -14.64 -8.84 -4.34
C GLN A 154 -15.14 -9.78 -5.45
N ALA A 155 -14.37 -9.89 -6.55
CA ALA A 155 -14.67 -10.81 -7.64
C ALA A 155 -14.41 -12.27 -7.28
N ASN A 156 -13.43 -12.52 -6.40
CA ASN A 156 -13.00 -13.85 -5.96
C ASN A 156 -13.75 -14.35 -4.71
N ARG A 157 -14.70 -13.60 -4.17
CA ARG A 157 -15.56 -14.08 -3.08
C ARG A 157 -16.27 -15.38 -3.45
N ASP A 158 -16.31 -16.28 -2.48
CA ASP A 158 -16.98 -17.57 -2.51
C ASP A 158 -18.12 -17.65 -1.47
N GLY A 159 -18.98 -18.68 -1.59
CA GLY A 159 -20.08 -18.93 -0.67
C GLY A 159 -21.35 -18.15 -1.02
N ALA A 160 -22.23 -17.97 -0.03
CA ALA A 160 -23.53 -17.32 -0.23
C ALA A 160 -23.44 -15.80 -0.41
N ASN A 161 -22.38 -15.17 0.12
CA ASN A 161 -22.25 -13.72 0.26
C ASN A 161 -21.28 -13.11 -0.76
N VAL A 162 -21.46 -13.46 -2.04
CA VAL A 162 -20.67 -12.87 -3.13
C VAL A 162 -21.22 -11.51 -3.55
N LEU A 163 -20.34 -10.66 -4.10
CA LEU A 163 -20.74 -9.41 -4.74
C LEU A 163 -20.92 -9.67 -6.25
N PRO A 164 -22.12 -9.48 -6.83
CA PRO A 164 -22.32 -9.72 -8.26
C PRO A 164 -21.33 -8.96 -9.15
N GLY A 165 -21.04 -7.70 -8.81
CA GLY A 165 -20.01 -6.90 -9.48
C GLY A 165 -20.17 -6.82 -11.00
N VAL A 166 -19.08 -6.51 -11.70
CA VAL A 166 -19.06 -6.41 -13.18
C VAL A 166 -19.00 -7.78 -13.88
N LEU A 167 -18.59 -8.83 -13.15
CA LEU A 167 -18.51 -10.20 -13.66
C LEU A 167 -19.79 -11.01 -13.41
N ASN A 168 -20.84 -10.39 -12.87
CA ASN A 168 -22.13 -11.00 -12.54
C ASN A 168 -21.99 -12.30 -11.71
N ARG A 169 -21.15 -12.24 -10.68
CA ARG A 169 -20.93 -13.34 -9.74
C ARG A 169 -22.26 -13.79 -9.12
N LYS A 170 -22.36 -15.09 -8.87
CA LYS A 170 -23.46 -15.71 -8.14
C LYS A 170 -22.88 -16.51 -6.99
N ALA A 171 -23.73 -16.79 -6.01
CA ALA A 171 -23.37 -17.67 -4.91
C ALA A 171 -22.86 -19.01 -5.47
N SER A 172 -21.80 -19.53 -4.87
CA SER A 172 -21.10 -20.74 -5.29
C SER A 172 -20.63 -21.56 -4.09
N HIS A 173 -20.37 -22.85 -4.32
CA HIS A 173 -19.88 -23.80 -3.33
C HIS A 173 -20.67 -23.78 -2.01
N LEU A 174 -22.00 -23.77 -2.10
CA LEU A 174 -22.89 -23.68 -0.93
C LEU A 174 -22.77 -24.90 0.00
N ALA A 175 -22.32 -26.03 -0.54
CA ALA A 175 -22.05 -27.25 0.21
C ALA A 175 -20.90 -27.10 1.23
N ASP A 176 -20.04 -26.07 1.10
CA ASP A 176 -18.96 -25.78 2.05
C ASP A 176 -19.44 -25.49 3.47
N SER A 177 -20.72 -25.11 3.63
CA SER A 177 -21.36 -24.95 4.94
C SER A 177 -21.44 -26.24 5.75
N SER A 178 -21.15 -27.39 5.12
CA SER A 178 -21.09 -28.71 5.75
C SER A 178 -20.03 -29.61 5.06
N ALA A 179 -18.88 -29.03 4.73
CA ALA A 179 -17.80 -29.70 4.01
C ALA A 179 -17.26 -30.90 4.80
N THR A 180 -16.86 -31.97 4.10
CA THR A 180 -16.31 -33.18 4.75
C THR A 180 -14.81 -33.03 4.96
N VAL A 181 -14.35 -33.35 6.17
CA VAL A 181 -12.91 -33.37 6.49
C VAL A 181 -12.27 -34.68 6.04
N TYR A 182 -11.14 -34.58 5.35
CA TYR A 182 -10.33 -35.69 4.88
C TYR A 182 -8.94 -35.67 5.51
N ARG A 183 -8.27 -36.83 5.51
CA ARG A 183 -6.85 -36.92 5.87
C ARG A 183 -6.00 -36.36 4.73
N LYS A 184 -4.82 -35.79 5.05
CA LYS A 184 -3.81 -35.40 4.04
C LYS A 184 -3.58 -36.59 3.08
N PRO A 185 -3.85 -36.45 1.77
CA PRO A 185 -3.59 -37.51 0.80
C PRO A 185 -2.09 -37.61 0.50
N SER A 186 -1.71 -38.66 -0.21
CA SER A 186 -0.38 -38.77 -0.81
C SER A 186 -0.42 -38.24 -2.23
N PHE A 187 0.71 -37.70 -2.70
CA PHE A 187 0.85 -37.14 -4.03
C PHE A 187 1.98 -37.84 -4.78
N ASP A 188 1.90 -37.91 -6.10
CA ASP A 188 3.03 -38.29 -6.96
C ASP A 188 3.88 -37.06 -7.35
N GLU A 189 4.84 -37.26 -8.25
CA GLU A 189 5.78 -36.22 -8.71
C GLU A 189 5.10 -35.10 -9.50
N ASP A 190 3.91 -35.35 -10.05
CA ASP A 190 3.11 -34.37 -10.80
C ASP A 190 2.08 -33.66 -9.89
N GLY A 191 2.06 -33.98 -8.59
CA GLY A 191 1.13 -33.42 -7.62
C GLY A 191 -0.27 -34.05 -7.66
N ALA A 192 -0.48 -35.17 -8.37
CA ALA A 192 -1.76 -35.86 -8.45
C ALA A 192 -2.00 -36.76 -7.23
N ILE A 193 -3.27 -36.95 -6.84
CA ILE A 193 -3.60 -37.69 -5.62
C ILE A 193 -3.42 -39.20 -5.84
N VAL A 194 -2.58 -39.83 -5.01
CA VAL A 194 -2.31 -41.28 -5.04
C VAL A 194 -3.11 -41.99 -3.96
N GLY A 195 -3.86 -43.03 -4.35
CA GLY A 195 -4.59 -43.90 -3.42
C GLY A 195 -5.93 -43.35 -2.93
N GLY A 196 -6.38 -42.21 -3.49
CA GLY A 196 -7.68 -41.60 -3.25
C GLY A 196 -7.85 -40.93 -1.89
N LEU A 197 -9.03 -40.37 -1.66
CA LEU A 197 -9.35 -39.59 -0.46
C LEU A 197 -9.94 -40.44 0.67
N THR A 198 -9.33 -40.34 1.87
CA THR A 198 -9.81 -41.01 3.09
C THR A 198 -10.43 -40.02 4.06
N ARG A 199 -11.72 -40.20 4.39
CA ARG A 199 -12.43 -39.34 5.35
C ARG A 199 -11.78 -39.39 6.74
N ALA A 200 -11.70 -38.24 7.41
CA ALA A 200 -11.47 -38.20 8.85
C ALA A 200 -12.73 -38.72 9.58
N GLN A 201 -12.59 -39.18 10.85
CA GLN A 201 -13.76 -39.64 11.61
C GLN A 201 -14.82 -38.52 11.67
N ALA A 202 -16.02 -38.84 11.18
CA ALA A 202 -17.19 -37.98 10.89
C ALA A 202 -17.21 -36.56 11.50
N ALA A 203 -16.45 -35.64 10.90
CA ALA A 203 -16.56 -34.21 11.12
C ALA A 203 -16.89 -33.54 9.78
N THR A 204 -18.09 -32.97 9.68
CA THR A 204 -18.33 -31.90 8.71
C THR A 204 -18.03 -30.57 9.38
N VAL A 205 -17.55 -29.60 8.62
CA VAL A 205 -17.23 -28.25 9.10
C VAL A 205 -17.84 -27.22 8.16
N ASP A 206 -18.23 -26.06 8.69
CA ASP A 206 -18.55 -24.91 7.86
C ASP A 206 -17.25 -24.18 7.49
N VAL A 207 -16.86 -24.24 6.23
CA VAL A 207 -15.73 -23.48 5.65
C VAL A 207 -16.18 -22.58 4.50
N SER A 208 -17.48 -22.24 4.49
CA SER A 208 -18.08 -21.39 3.47
C SER A 208 -17.63 -19.93 3.59
N GLY A 209 -17.53 -19.24 2.45
CA GLY A 209 -16.97 -17.89 2.37
C GLY A 209 -15.52 -17.91 1.90
N GLY A 210 -14.81 -16.80 2.14
CA GLY A 210 -13.41 -16.62 1.76
C GLY A 210 -13.25 -16.30 0.28
N TRP A 211 -12.00 -16.25 -0.16
CA TRP A 211 -11.64 -15.96 -1.55
C TRP A 211 -11.10 -17.21 -2.22
N PHE A 212 -11.42 -17.36 -3.50
CA PHE A 212 -10.61 -18.18 -4.38
C PHE A 212 -9.19 -17.62 -4.45
N ASP A 213 -8.23 -18.52 -4.32
CA ASP A 213 -6.81 -18.20 -4.18
C ASP A 213 -6.25 -17.50 -5.42
N ALA A 214 -6.53 -18.06 -6.59
CA ALA A 214 -6.01 -17.54 -7.84
C ALA A 214 -7.05 -17.60 -8.96
N GLY A 215 -6.66 -18.13 -10.12
CA GLY A 215 -7.53 -18.33 -11.26
C GLY A 215 -8.49 -19.51 -11.11
N ASP A 216 -8.20 -20.41 -10.18
CA ASP A 216 -8.97 -21.59 -9.79
C ASP A 216 -9.99 -21.30 -8.68
N TYR A 217 -10.51 -22.35 -8.02
CA TYR A 217 -11.47 -22.22 -6.92
C TYR A 217 -10.97 -22.77 -5.57
N LEU A 218 -9.67 -23.04 -5.46
CA LEU A 218 -9.07 -23.48 -4.22
C LEU A 218 -9.02 -22.35 -3.20
N LYS A 219 -9.02 -22.73 -1.91
CA LYS A 219 -8.86 -21.78 -0.81
C LYS A 219 -7.84 -22.33 0.17
N PHE A 220 -6.78 -21.56 0.42
CA PHE A 220 -5.72 -21.95 1.35
C PHE A 220 -5.62 -20.97 2.50
N THR A 221 -5.50 -21.49 3.72
CA THR A 221 -5.28 -20.66 4.91
C THR A 221 -3.93 -19.94 4.86
N HIS A 222 -2.92 -20.56 4.24
CA HIS A 222 -1.58 -19.99 4.10
C HIS A 222 -1.58 -18.65 3.33
N THR A 223 -2.14 -18.63 2.13
CA THR A 223 -2.23 -17.45 1.26
C THR A 223 -3.27 -16.44 1.75
N ALA A 224 -4.40 -16.91 2.28
CA ALA A 224 -5.44 -16.04 2.81
C ALA A 224 -5.02 -15.32 4.09
N ALA A 225 -4.23 -15.96 4.97
CA ALA A 225 -3.68 -15.30 6.15
C ALA A 225 -2.71 -14.18 5.77
N TYR A 226 -1.75 -14.46 4.86
CA TYR A 226 -0.85 -13.43 4.33
C TYR A 226 -1.60 -12.28 3.63
N THR A 227 -2.63 -12.62 2.85
CA THR A 227 -3.51 -11.64 2.21
C THR A 227 -4.18 -10.75 3.25
N LEU A 228 -4.70 -11.33 4.33
CA LEU A 228 -5.30 -10.57 5.42
C LEU A 228 -4.27 -9.70 6.13
N ASP A 229 -3.09 -10.23 6.44
CA ASP A 229 -2.00 -9.50 7.08
C ASP A 229 -1.64 -8.22 6.30
N THR A 230 -1.41 -8.35 5.00
CA THR A 230 -1.04 -7.22 4.14
C THR A 230 -2.21 -6.24 3.91
N LEU A 231 -3.45 -6.71 3.73
CA LEU A 231 -4.61 -5.82 3.66
C LEU A 231 -4.88 -5.08 4.97
N LEU A 232 -4.68 -5.75 6.11
CA LEU A 232 -4.79 -5.14 7.44
C LEU A 232 -3.70 -4.09 7.65
N ILE A 233 -2.45 -4.33 7.24
CA ILE A 233 -1.39 -3.31 7.25
C ILE A 233 -1.74 -2.14 6.33
N ALA A 234 -2.23 -2.42 5.12
CA ALA A 234 -2.69 -1.39 4.18
C ALA A 234 -3.79 -0.52 4.79
N GLN A 235 -4.68 -1.12 5.60
CA GLN A 235 -5.76 -0.42 6.29
C GLN A 235 -5.30 0.33 7.55
N ARG A 236 -4.34 -0.22 8.29
CA ARG A 236 -3.78 0.35 9.52
C ARG A 236 -2.84 1.52 9.25
N SER A 237 -2.02 1.42 8.20
CA SER A 237 -0.86 2.29 8.00
C SER A 237 -0.80 2.92 6.60
N GLY A 238 -1.70 2.55 5.70
CA GLY A 238 -1.80 3.13 4.36
C GLY A 238 -3.02 4.03 4.17
N SER A 239 -3.26 4.46 2.93
CA SER A 239 -4.42 5.27 2.56
C SER A 239 -5.73 4.54 2.92
N PRO A 240 -6.66 5.13 3.71
CA PRO A 240 -7.88 4.45 4.14
C PRO A 240 -8.81 4.11 2.98
N ASP A 241 -9.40 2.91 2.99
CA ASP A 241 -10.37 2.47 1.99
C ASP A 241 -11.53 1.69 2.66
N PRO A 242 -12.75 2.25 2.74
CA PRO A 242 -13.90 1.55 3.30
C PRO A 242 -14.25 0.25 2.58
N ALA A 243 -13.98 0.15 1.27
CA ALA A 243 -14.21 -1.09 0.53
C ALA A 243 -13.23 -2.18 0.97
N ARG A 244 -11.97 -1.81 1.23
CA ARG A 244 -10.95 -2.72 1.77
C ARG A 244 -11.29 -3.13 3.20
N ALA A 245 -11.75 -2.22 4.06
CA ALA A 245 -12.20 -2.56 5.41
C ALA A 245 -13.33 -3.61 5.39
N ALA A 246 -14.34 -3.44 4.53
CA ALA A 246 -15.41 -4.41 4.36
C ALA A 246 -14.95 -5.74 3.74
N GLU A 247 -13.88 -5.72 2.95
CA GLU A 247 -13.27 -6.93 2.39
C GLU A 247 -12.46 -7.69 3.45
N ILE A 248 -11.70 -6.97 4.28
CA ILE A 248 -10.99 -7.53 5.43
C ILE A 248 -11.95 -8.26 6.36
N ASP A 249 -13.09 -7.64 6.71
CA ASP A 249 -14.13 -8.30 7.52
C ASP A 249 -14.61 -9.61 6.87
N PHE A 250 -14.85 -9.61 5.56
CA PHE A 250 -15.27 -10.82 4.84
C PHE A 250 -14.20 -11.93 4.88
N GLY A 251 -12.93 -11.58 4.77
CA GLY A 251 -11.83 -12.54 4.89
C GLY A 251 -11.62 -13.05 6.32
N LEU A 252 -11.70 -12.17 7.32
CA LEU A 252 -11.61 -12.52 8.74
C LEU A 252 -12.75 -13.45 9.16
N ASP A 253 -13.96 -13.23 8.66
CA ASP A 253 -15.11 -14.13 8.88
C ASP A 253 -14.82 -15.55 8.37
N TRP A 254 -14.09 -15.69 7.27
CA TRP A 254 -13.68 -17.00 6.75
C TRP A 254 -12.52 -17.58 7.55
N LEU A 255 -11.49 -16.79 7.86
CA LEU A 255 -10.35 -17.24 8.66
C LEU A 255 -10.78 -17.71 10.05
N ASP A 256 -11.80 -17.08 10.64
CA ASP A 256 -12.45 -17.50 11.88
C ASP A 256 -12.99 -18.93 11.79
N LYS A 257 -13.69 -19.26 10.70
CA LYS A 257 -14.21 -20.61 10.46
C LYS A 257 -13.13 -21.65 10.23
N MET A 258 -11.98 -21.22 9.71
CA MET A 258 -10.83 -22.12 9.51
C MET A 258 -10.16 -22.51 10.84
N TRP A 259 -10.51 -21.86 11.95
CA TRP A 259 -10.04 -22.18 13.30
C TRP A 259 -11.14 -22.82 14.16
N ASP A 260 -10.93 -24.07 14.58
CA ASP A 260 -11.78 -24.75 15.57
C ASP A 260 -11.20 -24.56 16.98
N ASP A 261 -11.74 -23.60 17.72
CA ASP A 261 -11.36 -23.33 19.12
C ASP A 261 -11.47 -24.57 20.03
N GLY A 262 -12.51 -25.38 19.84
CA GLY A 262 -12.80 -26.51 20.72
C GLY A 262 -11.84 -27.68 20.54
N ALA A 263 -11.43 -27.92 19.29
CA ALA A 263 -10.46 -28.97 18.95
C ALA A 263 -9.01 -28.48 18.91
N SER A 264 -8.80 -27.15 18.93
CA SER A 264 -7.51 -26.51 18.65
C SER A 264 -6.93 -26.95 17.31
N VAL A 265 -7.78 -26.95 16.27
CA VAL A 265 -7.44 -27.40 14.92
C VAL A 265 -7.58 -26.23 13.96
N LEU A 266 -6.54 -26.01 13.16
CA LEU A 266 -6.60 -25.15 11.99
C LEU A 266 -6.85 -26.01 10.75
N TYR A 267 -7.77 -25.58 9.89
CA TYR A 267 -7.95 -26.15 8.55
C TYR A 267 -6.99 -25.45 7.59
N ALA A 268 -6.32 -26.20 6.71
CA ALA A 268 -5.29 -25.68 5.81
C ALA A 268 -5.86 -25.33 4.42
N GLN A 269 -6.79 -26.14 3.92
CA GLN A 269 -7.19 -26.10 2.53
C GLN A 269 -8.64 -26.58 2.34
N VAL A 270 -9.33 -25.95 1.39
CA VAL A 270 -10.65 -26.34 0.88
C VAL A 270 -10.55 -26.59 -0.63
N GLY A 271 -10.95 -27.77 -1.08
CA GLY A 271 -10.84 -28.20 -2.48
C GLY A 271 -9.55 -28.98 -2.78
N ILE A 272 -9.47 -29.51 -4.01
CA ILE A 272 -8.30 -30.24 -4.55
C ILE A 272 -7.99 -29.71 -5.96
N GLY A 273 -6.71 -29.53 -6.28
CA GLY A 273 -6.28 -29.06 -7.61
C GLY A 273 -6.51 -30.13 -8.67
N GLY A 274 -5.75 -31.23 -8.61
CA GLY A 274 -5.94 -32.41 -9.47
C GLY A 274 -6.69 -33.55 -8.79
N GLY A 275 -7.42 -34.32 -9.61
CA GLY A 275 -8.02 -35.59 -9.24
C GLY A 275 -7.03 -36.75 -9.06
N ASP A 276 -7.50 -37.99 -9.22
CA ASP A 276 -6.66 -39.21 -9.24
C ASP A 276 -6.50 -39.81 -10.65
N ASP A 277 -6.62 -38.97 -11.69
CA ASP A 277 -6.54 -39.28 -13.15
C ASP A 277 -7.53 -40.32 -13.71
N GLU A 278 -8.20 -41.09 -12.85
CA GLU A 278 -9.04 -42.23 -13.25
C GLU A 278 -10.49 -42.14 -12.75
N ASN A 279 -10.76 -41.50 -11.60
CA ASN A 279 -12.04 -41.64 -10.90
C ASN A 279 -12.77 -40.33 -10.58
N TYR A 280 -12.07 -39.22 -10.36
CA TYR A 280 -12.70 -37.93 -10.05
C TYR A 280 -11.85 -36.73 -10.47
N PHE A 281 -12.47 -35.55 -10.53
CA PHE A 281 -11.89 -34.29 -10.97
C PHE A 281 -11.70 -33.30 -9.81
N GLY A 282 -10.64 -32.50 -9.89
CA GLY A 282 -10.39 -31.30 -9.09
C GLY A 282 -10.50 -30.01 -9.90
N ASP A 283 -10.17 -28.88 -9.28
CA ASP A 283 -10.34 -27.54 -9.85
C ASP A 283 -9.48 -27.27 -11.10
N HIS A 284 -8.34 -27.93 -11.23
CA HIS A 284 -7.41 -27.76 -12.35
C HIS A 284 -7.78 -28.62 -13.56
N ASP A 285 -8.65 -29.61 -13.38
CA ASP A 285 -8.99 -30.56 -14.44
C ASP A 285 -10.08 -30.04 -15.40
N THR A 286 -10.81 -28.96 -15.02
CA THR A 286 -11.91 -28.43 -15.83
C THR A 286 -12.25 -26.96 -15.54
N TRP A 287 -12.50 -26.19 -16.61
CA TRP A 287 -12.92 -24.79 -16.54
C TRP A 287 -14.43 -24.66 -16.48
N ARG A 288 -14.94 -23.91 -15.49
CA ARG A 288 -16.39 -23.68 -15.31
C ARG A 288 -16.65 -22.41 -14.52
N LEU A 289 -17.88 -21.91 -14.51
CA LEU A 289 -18.29 -20.89 -13.52
C LEU A 289 -18.60 -21.58 -12.19
N PRO A 290 -18.22 -21.01 -11.04
CA PRO A 290 -18.23 -21.73 -9.76
C PRO A 290 -19.65 -22.01 -9.26
N GLU A 291 -20.66 -21.23 -9.65
CA GLU A 291 -22.06 -21.54 -9.32
C GLU A 291 -22.58 -22.82 -10.01
N THR A 292 -21.87 -23.32 -11.03
CA THR A 292 -22.23 -24.55 -11.74
C THR A 292 -22.05 -25.76 -10.83
N ASP A 293 -21.11 -25.68 -9.88
CA ASP A 293 -20.73 -26.79 -9.03
C ASP A 293 -21.87 -27.19 -8.09
N ASP A 294 -22.69 -26.23 -7.68
CA ASP A 294 -23.88 -26.49 -6.86
C ASP A 294 -24.98 -27.31 -7.57
N THR A 295 -24.87 -27.47 -8.90
CA THR A 295 -25.80 -28.27 -9.71
C THR A 295 -25.40 -29.73 -9.86
N ILE A 296 -24.16 -30.08 -9.48
CA ILE A 296 -23.59 -31.43 -9.62
C ILE A 296 -24.34 -32.43 -8.73
N THR A 297 -24.65 -33.61 -9.27
CA THR A 297 -25.39 -34.67 -8.54
C THR A 297 -24.68 -36.02 -8.55
N ASP A 298 -23.43 -36.04 -8.99
CA ASP A 298 -22.63 -37.26 -9.13
C ASP A 298 -22.48 -38.01 -7.80
N PRO A 299 -22.40 -39.35 -7.83
CA PRO A 299 -22.19 -40.16 -6.63
C PRO A 299 -20.90 -39.80 -5.88
N ALA A 300 -20.89 -40.08 -4.57
CA ALA A 300 -19.73 -39.80 -3.73
C ALA A 300 -18.46 -40.49 -4.25
N GLY A 301 -17.42 -39.69 -4.51
CA GLY A 301 -16.10 -40.15 -4.94
C GLY A 301 -15.97 -40.44 -6.44
N THR A 302 -16.90 -39.98 -7.29
CA THR A 302 -16.85 -40.20 -8.73
C THR A 302 -16.95 -38.89 -9.51
N ASP A 303 -16.31 -38.84 -10.68
CA ASP A 303 -16.42 -37.78 -11.67
C ASP A 303 -16.32 -36.38 -11.04
N LEU A 304 -17.40 -35.58 -11.09
CA LEU A 304 -17.41 -34.19 -10.66
C LEU A 304 -17.76 -33.99 -9.17
N TYR A 305 -17.95 -35.07 -8.41
CA TYR A 305 -18.45 -35.02 -7.03
C TYR A 305 -17.69 -34.03 -6.14
N TYR A 306 -16.36 -34.01 -6.25
CA TYR A 306 -15.50 -33.19 -5.38
C TYR A 306 -15.46 -31.71 -5.76
N LEU A 307 -15.97 -31.33 -6.94
CA LEU A 307 -16.15 -29.92 -7.30
C LEU A 307 -17.28 -29.29 -6.48
N ARG A 308 -18.33 -30.06 -6.19
CA ARG A 308 -19.42 -29.65 -5.28
C ARG A 308 -19.11 -29.91 -3.81
N HIS A 309 -18.72 -31.14 -3.48
CA HIS A 309 -18.51 -31.58 -2.12
C HIS A 309 -17.03 -31.50 -1.77
N ARG A 310 -16.53 -30.26 -1.74
CA ARG A 310 -15.10 -29.96 -1.67
C ARG A 310 -14.44 -30.55 -0.41
N PRO A 311 -13.34 -31.32 -0.56
CA PRO A 311 -12.59 -31.85 0.58
C PRO A 311 -11.98 -30.74 1.43
N VAL A 312 -11.94 -30.93 2.75
CA VAL A 312 -11.21 -30.06 3.68
C VAL A 312 -10.07 -30.82 4.34
N PHE A 313 -8.89 -30.21 4.38
CA PHE A 313 -7.70 -30.79 5.02
C PHE A 313 -7.29 -30.00 6.26
N ARG A 314 -6.85 -30.70 7.30
CA ARG A 314 -6.35 -30.10 8.54
C ARG A 314 -4.88 -29.72 8.42
N ALA A 315 -4.50 -28.61 9.02
CA ALA A 315 -3.11 -28.23 9.23
C ALA A 315 -2.48 -28.99 10.41
N ASN A 316 -3.27 -29.31 11.43
CA ASN A 316 -2.87 -30.11 12.58
C ASN A 316 -3.99 -31.04 13.04
N GLU A 317 -3.63 -32.19 13.61
CA GLU A 317 -4.61 -33.06 14.26
C GLU A 317 -5.01 -32.51 15.65
N PRO A 318 -6.20 -32.83 16.17
CA PRO A 318 -6.61 -32.42 17.50
C PRO A 318 -5.56 -32.75 18.57
N GLY A 319 -5.16 -31.73 19.34
CA GLY A 319 -4.11 -31.84 20.37
C GLY A 319 -2.68 -31.87 19.86
N ALA A 320 -2.44 -31.84 18.54
CA ALA A 320 -1.12 -31.67 17.96
C ALA A 320 -0.75 -30.19 17.82
N LYS A 321 0.56 -29.90 17.80
CA LYS A 321 1.11 -28.58 17.53
C LYS A 321 0.92 -28.20 16.05
N LEU A 322 0.85 -26.91 15.77
CA LEU A 322 0.67 -26.32 14.45
C LEU A 322 2.01 -26.01 13.79
N SER A 323 2.05 -26.03 12.45
CA SER A 323 3.21 -25.52 11.69
C SER A 323 3.48 -24.06 12.07
N PRO A 324 4.74 -23.68 12.37
CA PRO A 324 5.02 -22.37 12.92
C PRO A 324 4.69 -21.21 11.97
N ASN A 325 4.86 -21.37 10.65
CA ASN A 325 4.47 -20.37 9.65
C ASN A 325 2.98 -19.99 9.75
N LEU A 326 2.09 -20.99 9.73
CA LEU A 326 0.65 -20.79 9.91
C LEU A 326 0.30 -20.24 11.30
N ALA A 327 1.01 -20.70 12.35
CA ALA A 327 0.78 -20.19 13.69
C ALA A 327 1.13 -18.70 13.81
N GLY A 328 2.21 -18.26 13.17
CA GLY A 328 2.62 -16.85 13.12
C GLY A 328 1.62 -15.97 12.36
N ARG A 329 1.37 -16.29 11.09
CA ARG A 329 0.53 -15.49 10.18
C ARG A 329 -0.92 -15.38 10.62
N VAL A 330 -1.56 -16.51 10.93
CA VAL A 330 -2.97 -16.50 11.35
C VAL A 330 -3.13 -15.72 12.67
N SER A 331 -2.13 -15.79 13.55
CA SER A 331 -2.13 -14.98 14.77
C SER A 331 -1.92 -13.49 14.47
N ALA A 332 -1.03 -13.15 13.53
CA ALA A 332 -0.83 -11.77 13.09
C ALA A 332 -2.13 -11.16 12.56
N ALA A 333 -2.86 -11.86 11.68
CA ALA A 333 -4.12 -11.36 11.12
C ALA A 333 -5.13 -10.97 12.20
N PHE A 334 -5.38 -11.87 13.17
CA PHE A 334 -6.29 -11.56 14.28
C PHE A 334 -5.71 -10.49 15.23
N ALA A 335 -4.39 -10.44 15.42
CA ALA A 335 -3.77 -9.43 16.28
C ALA A 335 -3.83 -8.02 15.65
N ILE A 336 -3.61 -7.87 14.34
CA ILE A 336 -3.73 -6.58 13.66
C ILE A 336 -5.20 -6.15 13.62
N ALA A 337 -6.15 -7.08 13.39
CA ALA A 337 -7.58 -6.79 13.51
C ALA A 337 -7.92 -6.27 14.92
N ALA A 338 -7.37 -6.90 15.97
CA ALA A 338 -7.56 -6.44 17.34
C ALA A 338 -6.99 -5.03 17.59
N GLN A 339 -5.89 -4.65 16.94
CA GLN A 339 -5.36 -3.28 17.00
C GLN A 339 -6.35 -2.28 16.38
N ILE A 340 -6.85 -2.57 15.18
CA ILE A 340 -7.80 -1.70 14.45
C ILE A 340 -9.12 -1.54 15.24
N HIS A 341 -9.61 -2.61 15.86
CA HIS A 341 -10.84 -2.60 16.65
C HIS A 341 -10.66 -2.13 18.09
N ALA A 342 -9.43 -1.89 18.56
CA ALA A 342 -9.16 -1.65 19.99
C ALA A 342 -9.98 -0.49 20.57
N THR A 343 -10.17 0.58 19.78
CA THR A 343 -10.92 1.77 20.18
C THR A 343 -12.40 1.68 19.81
N SER A 344 -12.72 1.18 18.61
CA SER A 344 -14.07 1.18 18.05
C SER A 344 -14.96 0.04 18.56
N ASP A 345 -14.38 -1.15 18.79
CA ASP A 345 -15.04 -2.31 19.39
C ASP A 345 -14.05 -3.10 20.29
N PRO A 346 -13.80 -2.64 21.52
CA PRO A 346 -12.88 -3.30 22.44
C PRO A 346 -13.30 -4.74 22.82
N THR A 347 -14.57 -5.10 22.64
CA THR A 347 -15.06 -6.46 22.95
C THR A 347 -14.63 -7.42 21.85
N ARG A 348 -14.86 -7.04 20.59
CA ARG A 348 -14.36 -7.77 19.43
C ARG A 348 -12.83 -7.86 19.46
N ALA A 349 -12.14 -6.75 19.70
CA ALA A 349 -10.68 -6.70 19.76
C ALA A 349 -10.09 -7.68 20.79
N ARG A 350 -10.69 -7.80 21.98
CA ARG A 350 -10.24 -8.78 23.00
C ARG A 350 -10.49 -10.22 22.58
N ALA A 351 -11.56 -10.50 21.86
CA ALA A 351 -11.84 -11.83 21.33
C ALA A 351 -10.81 -12.21 20.25
N GLU A 352 -10.51 -11.27 19.36
CA GLU A 352 -9.48 -11.41 18.32
C GLU A 352 -8.09 -11.63 18.94
N LEU A 353 -7.67 -10.82 19.91
CA LEU A 353 -6.41 -11.02 20.64
C LEU A 353 -6.35 -12.37 21.36
N THR A 354 -7.46 -12.81 21.96
CA THR A 354 -7.51 -14.12 22.65
C THR A 354 -7.31 -15.27 21.67
N LYS A 355 -7.92 -15.18 20.49
CA LYS A 355 -7.77 -16.18 19.42
C LYS A 355 -6.35 -16.19 18.86
N ALA A 356 -5.81 -15.02 18.52
CA ALA A 356 -4.43 -14.86 18.08
C ALA A 356 -3.46 -15.51 19.08
N ALA A 357 -3.63 -15.24 20.37
CA ALA A 357 -2.79 -15.81 21.42
C ALA A 357 -2.89 -17.35 21.51
N ALA A 358 -4.08 -17.91 21.31
CA ALA A 358 -4.30 -19.36 21.34
C ALA A 358 -3.60 -20.06 20.18
N ILE A 359 -3.72 -19.52 18.97
CA ILE A 359 -3.10 -20.05 17.75
C ILE A 359 -1.57 -19.96 17.85
N TYR A 360 -1.04 -18.80 18.23
CA TYR A 360 0.40 -18.59 18.39
C TYR A 360 1.03 -19.56 19.41
N GLY A 361 0.34 -19.81 20.52
CA GLY A 361 0.80 -20.76 21.56
C GLY A 361 0.86 -22.23 21.11
N LEU A 362 0.25 -22.57 19.98
CA LEU A 362 0.28 -23.92 19.40
C LEU A 362 1.41 -24.14 18.41
N ALA A 363 2.23 -23.13 18.11
CA ALA A 363 3.37 -23.28 17.20
C ALA A 363 4.31 -24.42 17.62
N LYS A 364 4.68 -25.25 16.64
CA LYS A 364 5.73 -26.26 16.76
C LYS A 364 7.07 -25.62 16.41
N THR A 365 7.79 -25.10 17.41
CA THR A 365 9.06 -24.38 17.20
C THR A 365 10.31 -25.20 17.49
N THR A 366 10.16 -26.51 17.72
CA THR A 366 11.26 -27.46 17.94
C THR A 366 11.11 -28.66 17.03
N SER A 367 12.21 -29.10 16.41
CA SER A 367 12.18 -30.20 15.42
C SER A 367 11.13 -29.94 14.33
N VAL A 368 11.16 -28.72 13.79
CA VAL A 368 10.33 -28.29 12.66
C VAL A 368 10.69 -29.17 11.46
N GLY A 369 9.68 -29.69 10.78
CA GLY A 369 9.84 -30.47 9.55
C GLY A 369 9.34 -29.65 8.37
N GLU A 370 8.94 -30.32 7.28
CA GLU A 370 8.19 -29.69 6.19
C GLU A 370 7.06 -28.81 6.75
N LEU A 371 7.04 -27.54 6.34
CA LEU A 371 6.02 -26.60 6.75
C LEU A 371 4.69 -26.96 6.11
N VAL A 372 3.61 -26.74 6.85
CA VAL A 372 2.27 -26.88 6.27
C VAL A 372 1.91 -25.58 5.57
N THR A 373 1.73 -25.66 4.26
CA THR A 373 1.25 -24.57 3.41
C THR A 373 -0.01 -25.02 2.68
N THR A 374 0.17 -25.83 1.63
CA THR A 374 -0.89 -26.42 0.78
C THR A 374 -0.68 -27.92 0.59
N PHE A 375 -1.66 -28.57 -0.06
CA PHE A 375 -1.62 -29.97 -0.43
C PHE A 375 -1.97 -30.11 -1.93
N PRO A 376 -0.99 -30.39 -2.81
CA PRO A 376 0.44 -30.65 -2.52
C PRO A 376 1.20 -29.43 -2.00
N HIS A 377 2.32 -29.68 -1.33
CA HIS A 377 3.17 -28.62 -0.76
C HIS A 377 3.76 -27.71 -1.85
N ASP A 378 4.05 -28.28 -3.01
CA ASP A 378 4.74 -27.61 -4.13
C ASP A 378 3.94 -26.46 -4.77
N TYR A 379 2.64 -26.31 -4.48
CA TYR A 379 1.89 -25.12 -4.95
C TYR A 379 2.38 -23.84 -4.28
N TYR A 380 2.72 -23.92 -2.98
CA TYR A 380 3.24 -22.82 -2.18
C TYR A 380 4.26 -23.37 -1.19
N GLY A 381 5.38 -23.88 -1.72
CA GLY A 381 6.47 -24.41 -0.90
C GLY A 381 7.12 -23.30 -0.08
N GLU A 382 7.32 -23.54 1.21
CA GLU A 382 7.93 -22.58 2.13
C GLU A 382 8.86 -23.32 3.09
N ASP A 383 10.06 -22.76 3.30
CA ASP A 383 11.08 -23.29 4.22
C ASP A 383 11.29 -22.38 5.45
N LEU A 384 11.02 -21.08 5.29
CA LEU A 384 11.18 -20.06 6.33
C LEU A 384 9.94 -19.99 7.24
N TRP A 385 10.14 -19.80 8.55
CA TRP A 385 9.03 -19.67 9.51
C TRP A 385 9.33 -18.77 10.71
N THR A 386 10.61 -18.44 10.95
CA THR A 386 11.01 -17.62 12.09
C THR A 386 10.58 -16.17 11.92
N ASP A 387 10.48 -15.71 10.68
CA ASP A 387 9.89 -14.44 10.29
C ASP A 387 8.40 -14.37 10.66
N ASP A 388 7.62 -15.41 10.36
CA ASP A 388 6.20 -15.49 10.73
C ASP A 388 5.99 -15.45 12.24
N MET A 389 6.83 -16.19 12.97
CA MET A 389 6.77 -16.21 14.43
C MET A 389 7.22 -14.87 15.04
N ALA A 390 8.16 -14.18 14.40
CA ALA A 390 8.55 -12.83 14.78
C ALA A 390 7.39 -11.85 14.52
N PHE A 391 6.77 -11.93 13.34
CA PHE A 391 5.67 -11.09 12.92
C PHE A 391 4.45 -11.26 13.83
N GLY A 392 3.93 -12.48 13.98
CA GLY A 392 2.82 -12.75 14.90
C GLY A 392 3.12 -12.35 16.35
N GLY A 393 4.38 -12.47 16.78
CA GLY A 393 4.81 -12.05 18.12
C GLY A 393 4.74 -10.53 18.33
N VAL A 394 5.22 -9.74 17.36
CA VAL A 394 5.16 -8.28 17.46
C VAL A 394 3.73 -7.77 17.33
N GLU A 395 2.92 -8.36 16.45
CA GLU A 395 1.52 -7.95 16.31
C GLU A 395 0.69 -8.28 17.55
N LEU A 396 0.93 -9.43 18.19
CA LEU A 396 0.35 -9.76 19.49
C LEU A 396 0.76 -8.75 20.56
N HIS A 397 2.02 -8.32 20.58
CA HIS A 397 2.49 -7.29 21.50
C HIS A 397 1.73 -5.97 21.28
N LEU A 398 1.63 -5.49 20.04
CA LEU A 398 0.97 -4.23 19.70
C LEU A 398 -0.52 -4.26 20.07
N ALA A 399 -1.22 -5.34 19.72
CA ALA A 399 -2.62 -5.55 20.10
C ALA A 399 -2.81 -5.57 21.62
N ALA A 400 -1.94 -6.28 22.33
CA ALA A 400 -1.96 -6.36 23.79
C ALA A 400 -1.71 -5.01 24.45
N LYS A 401 -0.78 -4.21 23.91
CA LYS A 401 -0.50 -2.85 24.38
C LYS A 401 -1.73 -1.95 24.21
N ALA A 402 -2.36 -1.97 23.03
CA ALA A 402 -3.57 -1.21 22.74
C ALA A 402 -4.74 -1.56 23.69
N LEU A 403 -4.82 -2.82 24.14
CA LEU A 403 -5.89 -3.32 25.00
C LEU A 403 -5.55 -3.35 26.50
N GLY A 404 -4.33 -2.96 26.90
CA GLY A 404 -3.87 -3.03 28.28
C GLY A 404 -3.69 -4.47 28.82
N ASP A 405 -3.39 -5.44 27.96
CA ASP A 405 -3.19 -6.84 28.33
C ASP A 405 -1.79 -7.09 28.92
N SER A 406 -1.74 -7.69 30.11
CA SER A 406 -0.50 -7.99 30.84
C SER A 406 0.51 -8.89 30.11
N ARG A 407 0.09 -9.61 29.07
CA ARG A 407 0.93 -10.52 28.29
C ARG A 407 1.81 -9.80 27.26
N ALA A 408 1.59 -8.51 27.01
CA ALA A 408 2.30 -7.72 25.99
C ALA A 408 3.84 -7.89 26.04
N ALA A 409 4.43 -7.83 27.23
CA ALA A 409 5.89 -7.93 27.39
C ALA A 409 6.46 -9.32 27.02
N ALA A 410 5.67 -10.39 27.22
CA ALA A 410 6.10 -11.74 26.90
C ALA A 410 6.17 -11.94 25.38
N TRP A 411 5.19 -11.42 24.64
CA TRP A 411 5.18 -11.49 23.18
C TRP A 411 6.26 -10.62 22.55
N LEU A 412 6.55 -9.43 23.11
CA LEU A 412 7.69 -8.63 22.66
C LEU A 412 9.02 -9.38 22.79
N THR A 413 9.19 -10.09 23.92
CA THR A 413 10.40 -10.90 24.15
C THR A 413 10.51 -12.04 23.13
N GLN A 414 9.40 -12.71 22.81
CA GLN A 414 9.36 -13.78 21.82
C GLN A 414 9.63 -13.25 20.41
N ALA A 415 8.98 -12.15 20.02
CA ALA A 415 9.20 -11.47 18.75
C ALA A 415 10.69 -11.16 18.54
N ALA A 416 11.34 -10.55 19.54
CA ALA A 416 12.77 -10.25 19.48
C ALA A 416 13.65 -11.51 19.36
N GLN A 417 13.28 -12.63 19.99
CA GLN A 417 14.03 -13.88 19.89
C GLN A 417 13.89 -14.54 18.52
N TRP A 418 12.68 -14.52 17.93
CA TRP A 418 12.46 -15.03 16.59
C TRP A 418 13.09 -14.15 15.53
N SER A 419 13.01 -12.83 15.66
CA SER A 419 13.75 -11.90 14.82
C SER A 419 15.25 -12.15 14.88
N ARG A 420 15.82 -12.42 16.06
CA ARG A 420 17.24 -12.81 16.14
C ARG A 420 17.54 -14.04 15.29
N GLN A 421 16.71 -15.08 15.36
CA GLN A 421 16.92 -16.30 14.57
C GLN A 421 16.77 -16.06 13.07
N TYR A 422 15.79 -15.24 12.67
CA TYR A 422 15.64 -14.82 11.27
C TYR A 422 16.87 -14.05 10.77
N LEU A 423 17.35 -13.07 11.54
CA LEU A 423 18.53 -12.27 11.18
C LEU A 423 19.83 -13.08 11.14
N ASP A 424 19.95 -14.11 11.97
CA ASP A 424 21.11 -15.01 11.99
C ASP A 424 21.04 -16.08 10.87
N GLY A 425 19.89 -16.21 10.19
CA GLY A 425 19.67 -17.14 9.07
C GLY A 425 20.18 -16.59 7.73
N ASP A 426 20.33 -17.47 6.75
CA ASP A 426 20.82 -17.14 5.40
C ASP A 426 19.67 -16.90 4.38
N GLU A 427 18.43 -17.18 4.74
CA GLU A 427 17.25 -17.06 3.89
C GLU A 427 16.54 -15.72 4.13
N HIS A 428 16.77 -14.75 3.23
CA HIS A 428 16.09 -13.46 3.22
C HIS A 428 15.62 -13.11 1.82
N ASP A 429 14.41 -12.55 1.74
CA ASP A 429 13.80 -12.12 0.49
C ASP A 429 13.12 -10.76 0.65
N THR A 430 12.72 -10.16 -0.47
CA THR A 430 11.81 -9.01 -0.48
C THR A 430 10.44 -9.45 0.02
N LEU A 431 9.67 -8.56 0.64
CA LEU A 431 8.33 -8.88 1.15
C LEU A 431 7.48 -9.58 0.09
N ASN A 432 7.13 -10.82 0.36
CA ASN A 432 6.28 -11.63 -0.49
C ASN A 432 5.59 -12.68 0.39
N LEU A 433 4.83 -13.59 -0.23
CA LEU A 433 4.15 -14.66 0.49
C LEU A 433 5.10 -15.51 1.33
N TYR A 434 6.37 -15.67 1.00
CA TYR A 434 7.32 -16.57 1.66
C TYR A 434 8.27 -15.88 2.65
N ASP A 435 8.27 -14.54 2.72
CA ASP A 435 9.09 -13.78 3.69
C ASP A 435 8.35 -12.52 4.16
N VAL A 436 7.90 -12.55 5.43
CA VAL A 436 7.27 -11.42 6.13
C VAL A 436 8.22 -10.76 7.15
N GLY A 437 9.50 -11.13 7.15
CA GLY A 437 10.50 -10.70 8.13
C GLY A 437 10.74 -9.20 8.11
N SER A 438 10.55 -8.57 6.94
CA SER A 438 10.59 -7.11 6.81
C SER A 438 9.42 -6.39 7.50
N LEU A 439 8.22 -6.97 7.51
CA LEU A 439 7.08 -6.43 8.28
C LEU A 439 7.34 -6.55 9.78
N ALA A 440 7.77 -7.75 10.21
CA ALA A 440 8.16 -7.99 11.59
C ALA A 440 9.25 -7.03 12.07
N SER A 441 10.28 -6.83 11.26
CA SER A 441 11.42 -5.96 11.59
C SER A 441 11.01 -4.50 11.68
N ALA A 442 10.16 -4.03 10.77
CA ALA A 442 9.66 -2.67 10.80
C ALA A 442 8.85 -2.39 12.06
N ASP A 443 7.86 -3.24 12.37
CA ASP A 443 6.98 -3.02 13.52
C ASP A 443 7.73 -3.23 14.84
N LEU A 444 8.63 -4.22 14.92
CA LEU A 444 9.43 -4.46 16.12
C LEU A 444 10.41 -3.31 16.40
N ALA A 445 10.94 -2.66 15.36
CA ALA A 445 11.84 -1.51 15.50
C ALA A 445 11.18 -0.30 16.18
N THR A 446 9.84 -0.22 16.19
CA THR A 446 9.09 0.85 16.86
C THR A 446 8.93 0.64 18.37
N VAL A 447 9.06 -0.61 18.85
CA VAL A 447 8.76 -0.98 20.25
C VAL A 447 9.93 -1.64 20.98
N VAL A 448 10.99 -2.04 20.28
CA VAL A 448 12.12 -2.73 20.90
C VAL A 448 12.93 -1.82 21.81
N GLY A 449 13.10 -2.25 23.07
CA GLY A 449 13.87 -1.53 24.08
C GLY A 449 15.30 -2.05 24.26
N SER A 450 16.08 -1.35 25.08
CA SER A 450 17.44 -1.78 25.46
C SER A 450 17.41 -3.14 26.18
N GLY A 451 18.22 -4.09 25.73
CA GLY A 451 18.36 -5.43 26.34
C GLY A 451 17.49 -6.52 25.72
N ALA A 452 16.72 -6.22 24.67
CA ALA A 452 16.07 -7.23 23.85
C ALA A 452 17.10 -8.07 23.06
N ALA A 453 16.66 -9.23 22.54
CA ALA A 453 17.52 -10.14 21.77
C ALA A 453 18.00 -9.55 20.43
N VAL A 454 17.31 -8.52 19.92
CA VAL A 454 17.69 -7.71 18.77
C VAL A 454 17.66 -6.24 19.16
N THR A 455 18.49 -5.43 18.52
CA THR A 455 18.47 -3.97 18.64
C THR A 455 17.70 -3.35 17.48
N ARG A 456 17.17 -2.13 17.70
CA ARG A 456 16.57 -1.34 16.63
C ARG A 456 17.50 -1.16 15.42
N ALA A 457 18.80 -0.98 15.67
CA ALA A 457 19.79 -0.81 14.62
C ALA A 457 19.95 -2.06 13.74
N GLU A 458 19.92 -3.27 14.33
CA GLU A 458 19.99 -4.53 13.58
C GLU A 458 18.74 -4.75 12.72
N LEU A 459 17.55 -4.43 13.26
CA LEU A 459 16.30 -4.52 12.51
C LEU A 459 16.27 -3.55 11.32
N VAL A 460 16.70 -2.30 11.53
CA VAL A 460 16.83 -1.32 10.44
C VAL A 460 17.88 -1.78 9.43
N SER A 461 19.02 -2.32 9.87
CA SER A 461 20.06 -2.84 8.98
C SER A 461 19.56 -3.97 8.09
N SER A 462 18.69 -4.85 8.60
CA SER A 462 18.07 -5.91 7.81
C SER A 462 17.15 -5.37 6.71
N LEU A 463 16.35 -4.35 7.02
CA LEU A 463 15.55 -3.65 6.01
C LEU A 463 16.43 -3.00 4.93
N GLU A 464 17.54 -2.37 5.34
CA GLU A 464 18.50 -1.76 4.41
C GLU A 464 19.16 -2.80 3.50
N GLU A 465 19.52 -3.97 4.01
CA GLU A 465 20.18 -5.02 3.23
C GLU A 465 19.30 -5.51 2.06
N GLN A 466 18.04 -5.83 2.34
CA GLN A 466 17.09 -6.28 1.31
C GLN A 466 16.82 -5.18 0.27
N LEU A 467 16.65 -3.93 0.71
CA LEU A 467 16.44 -2.78 -0.16
C LEU A 467 17.69 -2.43 -0.98
N ASP A 468 18.89 -2.48 -0.39
CA ASP A 468 20.16 -2.23 -1.08
C ASP A 468 20.43 -3.30 -2.16
N ALA A 469 20.06 -4.57 -1.91
CA ALA A 469 20.12 -5.62 -2.91
C ALA A 469 19.17 -5.34 -4.10
N GLY A 470 17.95 -4.86 -3.83
CA GLY A 470 17.02 -4.38 -4.86
C GLY A 470 17.57 -3.17 -5.63
N VAL A 471 18.14 -2.18 -4.94
CA VAL A 471 18.79 -1.00 -5.55
C VAL A 471 19.96 -1.41 -6.44
N ALA A 472 20.79 -2.36 -6.01
CA ALA A 472 21.91 -2.86 -6.80
C ALA A 472 21.43 -3.50 -8.11
N ARG A 473 20.39 -4.33 -8.06
CA ARG A 473 19.73 -4.93 -9.24
C ARG A 473 19.15 -3.87 -10.17
N ALA A 474 18.37 -2.93 -9.64
CA ALA A 474 17.82 -1.82 -10.42
C ALA A 474 18.91 -0.93 -11.05
N ASN A 475 20.06 -0.77 -10.39
CA ASN A 475 21.16 -0.02 -10.94
C ASN A 475 21.84 -0.71 -12.14
N ALA A 476 21.84 -2.04 -12.16
CA ALA A 476 22.36 -2.86 -13.25
C ALA A 476 21.35 -3.09 -14.38
N ASP A 477 20.05 -2.97 -14.10
CA ASP A 477 18.99 -3.17 -15.07
C ASP A 477 18.71 -1.92 -15.96
N ARG A 478 18.33 -2.18 -17.21
CA ARG A 478 18.06 -1.13 -18.22
C ARG A 478 16.75 -0.39 -17.98
N PHE A 479 15.80 -1.02 -17.30
CA PHE A 479 14.49 -0.47 -16.95
C PHE A 479 14.32 -0.22 -15.45
N ARG A 480 15.41 -0.38 -14.68
CA ARG A 480 15.45 -0.22 -13.21
C ARG A 480 14.61 -1.23 -12.45
N ALA A 481 14.44 -2.43 -12.98
CA ALA A 481 13.82 -3.54 -12.27
C ALA A 481 14.65 -3.91 -11.04
N GLY A 482 14.04 -3.85 -9.86
CA GLY A 482 14.63 -4.25 -8.59
C GLY A 482 14.46 -5.73 -8.33
N ALA A 483 13.34 -6.34 -8.74
CA ALA A 483 13.09 -7.78 -8.62
C ALA A 483 13.79 -8.59 -9.73
N VAL A 484 13.98 -9.89 -9.50
CA VAL A 484 14.42 -10.85 -10.53
C VAL A 484 13.19 -11.18 -11.37
N TYR A 485 13.17 -10.71 -12.63
CA TYR A 485 11.97 -10.78 -13.48
C TYR A 485 11.96 -11.97 -14.44
N ASP A 486 13.01 -12.79 -14.43
CA ASP A 486 13.10 -14.08 -15.13
C ASP A 486 12.89 -15.27 -14.18
N ASP A 487 12.28 -15.02 -13.02
CA ASP A 487 11.85 -16.01 -12.04
C ASP A 487 10.36 -15.84 -11.73
N TYR A 488 9.77 -16.80 -11.01
CA TYR A 488 8.38 -16.74 -10.56
C TYR A 488 8.13 -15.54 -9.65
N ASP A 489 6.88 -15.09 -9.67
CA ASP A 489 6.30 -14.10 -8.77
C ASP A 489 6.94 -12.70 -8.86
N SER A 490 7.64 -12.41 -9.95
CA SER A 490 8.38 -11.15 -10.15
C SER A 490 7.57 -9.88 -9.84
N THR A 491 6.25 -9.91 -10.07
CA THR A 491 5.33 -8.82 -9.71
C THR A 491 5.19 -8.64 -8.20
N SER A 492 5.02 -9.72 -7.42
CA SER A 492 4.85 -9.67 -5.96
C SER A 492 6.14 -9.18 -5.29
N HIS A 493 7.31 -9.68 -5.68
CA HIS A 493 8.60 -9.20 -5.16
C HIS A 493 8.82 -7.71 -5.47
N THR A 494 8.37 -7.25 -6.64
CA THR A 494 8.46 -5.82 -6.99
C THR A 494 7.53 -4.98 -6.10
N PHE A 495 6.32 -5.46 -5.79
CA PHE A 495 5.46 -4.82 -4.78
C PHE A 495 6.07 -4.84 -3.40
N GLY A 496 6.69 -5.96 -3.02
CA GLY A 496 7.42 -6.12 -1.77
C GLY A 496 8.44 -5.02 -1.55
N LEU A 497 9.29 -4.77 -2.55
CA LEU A 497 10.30 -3.70 -2.51
C LEU A 497 9.68 -2.30 -2.31
N ILE A 498 8.50 -2.04 -2.88
CA ILE A 498 7.79 -0.77 -2.69
C ILE A 498 7.30 -0.65 -1.24
N ALA A 499 6.63 -1.68 -0.74
CA ALA A 499 6.09 -1.71 0.62
C ALA A 499 7.22 -1.62 1.66
N GLN A 500 8.31 -2.37 1.48
CA GLN A 500 9.50 -2.34 2.34
C GLN A 500 10.15 -0.96 2.39
N ALA A 501 10.29 -0.28 1.24
CA ALA A 501 10.85 1.06 1.20
C ALA A 501 9.97 2.06 1.96
N ALA A 502 8.64 1.91 1.89
CA ALA A 502 7.71 2.71 2.66
C ALA A 502 7.84 2.42 4.17
N ARG A 503 7.84 1.15 4.58
CA ARG A 503 8.02 0.77 6.00
C ARG A 503 9.37 1.20 6.56
N TYR A 504 10.45 1.12 5.78
CA TYR A 504 11.75 1.66 6.15
C TYR A 504 11.66 3.17 6.43
N ARG A 505 11.02 3.94 5.56
CA ARG A 505 10.81 5.38 5.77
C ARG A 505 10.01 5.61 7.05
N ASP A 506 8.92 4.89 7.25
CA ASP A 506 8.04 5.06 8.42
C ASP A 506 8.80 4.80 9.74
N VAL A 507 9.72 3.83 9.74
CA VAL A 507 10.54 3.52 10.92
C VAL A 507 11.69 4.51 11.10
N THR A 508 12.31 5.00 10.02
CA THR A 508 13.57 5.74 10.10
C THR A 508 13.46 7.25 9.87
N GLY A 509 12.35 7.73 9.33
CA GLY A 509 12.20 9.08 8.75
C GLY A 509 13.00 9.29 7.45
N SER A 510 13.77 8.30 6.99
CA SER A 510 14.71 8.45 5.88
C SER A 510 14.05 8.21 4.53
N THR A 511 14.25 9.14 3.60
CA THR A 511 13.79 9.03 2.21
C THR A 511 14.79 8.34 1.28
N ARG A 512 15.83 7.69 1.83
CA ARG A 512 16.92 7.01 1.09
C ARG A 512 16.42 6.16 -0.08
N TYR A 513 15.34 5.41 0.12
CA TYR A 513 14.79 4.49 -0.88
C TYR A 513 13.59 5.04 -1.67
N ALA A 514 13.18 6.29 -1.45
CA ALA A 514 12.00 6.87 -2.12
C ALA A 514 12.13 6.87 -3.65
N THR A 515 13.32 7.19 -4.18
CA THR A 515 13.58 7.14 -5.63
C THR A 515 13.50 5.71 -6.16
N PHE A 516 14.01 4.75 -5.40
CA PHE A 516 13.99 3.34 -5.77
C PHE A 516 12.55 2.78 -5.77
N ALA A 517 11.76 3.07 -4.73
CA ALA A 517 10.35 2.72 -4.65
C ALA A 517 9.57 3.28 -5.86
N GLN A 518 9.82 4.54 -6.22
CA GLN A 518 9.22 5.15 -7.40
C GLN A 518 9.63 4.44 -8.70
N GLN A 519 10.88 3.97 -8.84
CA GLN A 519 11.32 3.18 -9.99
C GLN A 519 10.58 1.84 -10.08
N GLN A 520 10.36 1.17 -8.95
CA GLN A 520 9.62 -0.09 -8.91
C GLN A 520 8.14 0.12 -9.27
N ALA A 521 7.50 1.18 -8.76
CA ALA A 521 6.16 1.57 -9.16
C ALA A 521 6.07 1.89 -10.66
N ASN A 522 7.09 2.57 -11.22
CA ASN A 522 7.17 2.81 -12.66
C ASN A 522 7.22 1.50 -13.44
N TRP A 523 8.04 0.55 -12.99
CA TRP A 523 8.21 -0.74 -13.66
C TRP A 523 6.90 -1.54 -13.69
N ILE A 524 6.20 -1.68 -12.55
CA ILE A 524 4.89 -2.37 -12.51
C ILE A 524 3.87 -1.71 -13.42
N LEU A 525 3.82 -0.37 -13.44
CA LEU A 525 2.76 0.39 -14.10
C LEU A 525 3.03 0.69 -15.58
N GLY A 526 3.94 -0.06 -16.23
CA GLY A 526 4.19 0.01 -17.67
C GLY A 526 5.51 0.66 -18.09
N GLY A 527 6.36 1.05 -17.14
CA GLY A 527 7.74 1.47 -17.35
C GLY A 527 8.71 0.31 -17.60
N ASN A 528 8.19 -0.86 -17.96
CA ASN A 528 8.92 -2.10 -18.24
C ASN A 528 9.07 -2.35 -19.77
N PRO A 529 9.87 -3.36 -20.18
CA PRO A 529 10.13 -3.64 -21.60
C PRO A 529 8.88 -3.89 -22.43
N TRP A 530 7.88 -4.56 -21.86
CA TRP A 530 6.62 -4.92 -22.51
C TRP A 530 5.65 -3.75 -22.61
N GLY A 531 5.82 -2.71 -21.77
CA GLY A 531 4.99 -1.51 -21.76
C GLY A 531 3.57 -1.78 -21.29
N THR A 532 3.37 -2.79 -20.46
CA THR A 532 2.07 -3.15 -19.87
C THR A 532 2.12 -2.89 -18.37
N SER A 533 1.04 -2.35 -17.81
CA SER A 533 0.76 -2.49 -16.39
C SER A 533 0.63 -3.98 -16.07
N LEU A 534 1.14 -4.43 -14.92
CA LEU A 534 0.93 -5.80 -14.42
C LEU A 534 -0.34 -5.93 -13.56
N ILE A 535 -1.18 -4.88 -13.55
CA ILE A 535 -2.45 -4.82 -12.84
C ILE A 535 -3.58 -4.59 -13.85
N VAL A 536 -4.52 -5.53 -13.91
CA VAL A 536 -5.64 -5.49 -14.85
C VAL A 536 -6.51 -4.25 -14.59
N GLY A 537 -6.80 -3.49 -15.65
CA GLY A 537 -7.63 -2.28 -15.58
C GLY A 537 -6.92 -1.02 -15.09
N VAL A 538 -5.62 -1.09 -14.75
CA VAL A 538 -4.82 0.07 -14.35
C VAL A 538 -3.91 0.50 -15.51
N GLY A 539 -3.92 1.79 -15.83
CA GLY A 539 -3.23 2.33 -17.01
C GLY A 539 -3.98 2.07 -18.32
N SER A 540 -3.34 2.38 -19.44
CA SER A 540 -3.93 2.27 -20.79
C SER A 540 -3.71 0.91 -21.46
N THR A 541 -2.65 0.20 -21.03
CA THR A 541 -2.24 -1.11 -21.53
C THR A 541 -1.98 -1.99 -20.31
N TYR A 542 -2.74 -3.08 -20.22
CA TYR A 542 -2.74 -4.04 -19.11
C TYR A 542 -3.17 -5.42 -19.64
N PRO A 543 -2.97 -6.52 -18.89
CA PRO A 543 -3.37 -7.87 -19.29
C PRO A 543 -4.86 -7.99 -19.61
N LYS A 544 -5.19 -8.67 -20.70
CA LYS A 544 -6.55 -8.86 -21.20
C LYS A 544 -7.03 -10.30 -21.11
N CYS A 545 -6.09 -11.23 -20.97
CA CYS A 545 -6.31 -12.66 -21.04
C CYS A 545 -5.78 -13.38 -19.79
N PRO A 546 -6.13 -12.94 -18.57
CA PRO A 546 -5.61 -13.59 -17.37
C PRO A 546 -6.00 -15.08 -17.34
N HIS A 547 -5.11 -15.92 -16.80
CA HIS A 547 -5.42 -17.31 -16.47
C HIS A 547 -6.38 -17.32 -15.28
N HIS A 548 -7.67 -17.13 -15.52
CA HIS A 548 -8.67 -17.01 -14.47
C HIS A 548 -10.05 -17.42 -14.98
N GLN A 549 -10.67 -18.42 -14.35
CA GLN A 549 -11.88 -19.07 -14.85
C GLN A 549 -13.06 -18.09 -15.01
N ILE A 550 -13.39 -17.34 -13.95
CA ILE A 550 -14.50 -16.37 -14.01
C ILE A 550 -14.24 -15.28 -15.06
N ALA A 551 -13.05 -14.68 -15.08
CA ALA A 551 -12.71 -13.60 -16.00
C ALA A 551 -12.72 -14.07 -17.46
N ASN A 552 -12.27 -15.31 -17.72
CA ASN A 552 -12.32 -15.87 -19.05
C ASN A 552 -13.75 -16.21 -19.48
N LEU A 553 -14.52 -16.92 -18.65
CA LEU A 553 -15.81 -17.48 -19.03
C LEU A 553 -16.94 -16.44 -19.03
N ALA A 554 -16.96 -15.52 -18.06
CA ALA A 554 -17.99 -14.49 -17.94
C ALA A 554 -17.50 -13.07 -18.29
N GLY A 555 -16.19 -12.84 -18.29
CA GLY A 555 -15.60 -11.51 -18.49
C GLY A 555 -15.29 -11.15 -19.95
N SER A 556 -14.67 -9.98 -20.05
CA SER A 556 -14.19 -9.37 -21.29
C SER A 556 -12.81 -9.91 -21.68
N LEU A 557 -12.67 -10.33 -22.94
CA LEU A 557 -11.41 -10.79 -23.53
C LEU A 557 -10.74 -9.71 -24.40
N THR A 558 -11.30 -8.50 -24.43
CA THR A 558 -10.81 -7.38 -25.24
C THR A 558 -10.19 -6.26 -24.40
N GLY A 559 -10.29 -6.36 -23.07
CA GLY A 559 -9.92 -5.29 -22.15
C GLY A 559 -10.92 -4.13 -22.10
N THR A 560 -12.20 -4.37 -22.44
CA THR A 560 -13.25 -3.35 -22.36
C THR A 560 -14.51 -3.90 -21.72
N GLY A 561 -15.10 -3.18 -20.77
CA GLY A 561 -16.32 -3.61 -20.07
C GLY A 561 -16.00 -4.43 -18.82
N ALA A 562 -16.52 -5.66 -18.76
CA ALA A 562 -16.41 -6.56 -17.60
C ALA A 562 -15.01 -7.19 -17.48
N VAL A 563 -14.01 -6.40 -17.10
CA VAL A 563 -12.65 -6.88 -16.83
C VAL A 563 -12.49 -7.23 -15.34
N LEU A 564 -11.54 -8.12 -15.03
CA LEU A 564 -11.14 -8.47 -13.67
C LEU A 564 -10.26 -7.34 -13.07
N ALA A 565 -10.86 -6.16 -12.88
CA ALA A 565 -10.13 -4.98 -12.46
C ALA A 565 -9.42 -5.18 -11.12
N GLY A 566 -8.18 -4.71 -11.03
CA GLY A 566 -7.36 -4.77 -9.82
C GLY A 566 -6.51 -6.02 -9.67
N ALA A 567 -6.75 -7.07 -10.46
CA ALA A 567 -5.97 -8.29 -10.40
C ALA A 567 -4.50 -8.04 -10.80
N ALA A 568 -3.57 -8.36 -9.90
CA ALA A 568 -2.14 -8.39 -10.21
C ALA A 568 -1.76 -9.77 -10.73
N VAL A 569 -1.14 -9.83 -11.91
CA VAL A 569 -0.67 -11.10 -12.49
C VAL A 569 0.73 -11.46 -11.98
N ASN A 570 1.12 -12.73 -12.11
CA ASN A 570 2.45 -13.22 -11.73
C ASN A 570 3.59 -12.35 -12.32
N GLY A 571 3.51 -12.03 -13.62
CA GLY A 571 4.45 -11.14 -14.30
C GLY A 571 5.31 -11.85 -15.35
N PRO A 572 6.38 -11.23 -15.86
CA PRO A 572 7.34 -11.95 -16.68
C PRO A 572 8.01 -13.10 -15.91
N ASN A 573 8.44 -14.12 -16.64
CA ASN A 573 9.10 -15.32 -16.10
C ASN A 573 10.19 -15.81 -17.07
N GLY A 574 11.03 -16.75 -16.64
CA GLY A 574 12.08 -17.38 -17.43
C GLY A 574 11.53 -18.01 -18.71
N THR A 575 12.25 -17.92 -19.82
CA THR A 575 11.74 -18.36 -21.13
C THR A 575 11.39 -19.85 -21.21
N ASP A 576 12.05 -20.69 -20.43
CA ASP A 576 11.90 -22.14 -20.34
C ASP A 576 10.61 -22.58 -19.63
N THR A 577 9.98 -21.71 -18.84
CA THR A 577 8.71 -22.03 -18.17
C THR A 577 7.52 -22.11 -19.12
N PHE A 578 7.68 -21.71 -20.40
CA PHE A 578 6.61 -21.60 -21.39
C PHE A 578 6.54 -22.75 -22.40
N ASP A 579 7.29 -23.84 -22.18
CA ASP A 579 7.41 -24.93 -23.17
C ASP A 579 6.12 -25.77 -23.31
N ASP A 580 5.26 -25.79 -22.29
CA ASP A 580 4.03 -26.62 -22.24
C ASP A 580 2.74 -25.83 -21.98
N LEU A 581 2.42 -24.87 -22.88
CA LEU A 581 1.15 -24.13 -22.82
C LEU A 581 -0.03 -25.01 -23.23
N GLN A 582 -0.89 -25.38 -22.28
CA GLN A 582 -2.10 -26.15 -22.55
C GLN A 582 -3.37 -25.30 -22.35
N PRO A 583 -4.17 -25.08 -23.41
CA PRO A 583 -5.52 -24.58 -23.24
C PRO A 583 -6.35 -25.73 -22.71
N GLY A 584 -6.67 -25.72 -21.40
CA GLY A 584 -7.63 -26.67 -20.84
C GLY A 584 -8.90 -26.76 -21.70
N ASP A 585 -9.63 -27.87 -21.60
CA ASP A 585 -10.90 -28.01 -22.29
C ASP A 585 -11.89 -26.90 -21.83
N ASP A 586 -12.77 -26.46 -22.72
CA ASP A 586 -13.83 -25.45 -22.47
C ASP A 586 -13.37 -24.01 -22.12
N VAL A 587 -12.11 -23.67 -22.40
CA VAL A 587 -11.58 -22.30 -22.30
C VAL A 587 -11.97 -21.43 -23.51
N ARG A 588 -12.33 -20.16 -23.29
CA ARG A 588 -12.46 -19.17 -24.38
C ARG A 588 -11.07 -18.69 -24.78
N ALA A 589 -10.66 -18.99 -26.03
CA ALA A 589 -9.37 -18.56 -26.56
C ALA A 589 -9.14 -17.05 -26.38
N CYS A 590 -8.02 -16.68 -25.75
CA CYS A 590 -7.64 -15.31 -25.49
C CYS A 590 -6.12 -15.13 -25.64
N PRO A 591 -5.65 -14.24 -26.55
CA PRO A 591 -6.45 -13.40 -27.43
C PRO A 591 -7.12 -14.24 -28.53
N ALA A 592 -8.28 -13.80 -29.02
CA ALA A 592 -9.07 -14.58 -29.99
C ALA A 592 -8.33 -14.84 -31.33
N ASP A 593 -7.32 -14.04 -31.66
CA ASP A 593 -6.48 -14.22 -32.86
C ASP A 593 -5.22 -15.06 -32.61
N GLY A 594 -4.96 -15.47 -31.36
CA GLY A 594 -3.78 -16.22 -30.97
C GLY A 594 -2.45 -15.47 -31.14
N VAL A 595 -2.48 -14.16 -31.43
CA VAL A 595 -1.26 -13.39 -31.71
C VAL A 595 -0.62 -12.96 -30.40
N ASP A 596 0.61 -13.45 -30.16
CA ASP A 596 1.50 -12.94 -29.13
C ASP A 596 2.00 -11.53 -29.50
N ARG A 597 1.38 -10.52 -28.89
CA ARG A 597 1.71 -9.11 -29.10
C ARG A 597 2.96 -8.68 -28.33
N TYR A 598 3.43 -9.50 -27.39
CA TYR A 598 4.52 -9.18 -26.48
C TYR A 598 5.84 -9.86 -26.89
N ALA A 599 5.79 -10.87 -27.77
CA ALA A 599 6.94 -11.61 -28.31
C ALA A 599 8.13 -10.73 -28.72
N ALA A 600 7.89 -9.60 -29.39
CA ALA A 600 8.95 -8.71 -29.85
C ALA A 600 9.74 -8.05 -28.70
N PHE A 601 9.15 -7.96 -27.51
CA PHE A 601 9.71 -7.32 -26.33
C PHE A 601 10.35 -8.30 -25.35
N ASN A 602 10.30 -9.61 -25.60
CA ASN A 602 11.02 -10.59 -24.78
C ASN A 602 12.53 -10.41 -24.93
N GLY A 603 13.29 -10.65 -23.85
CA GLY A 603 14.71 -10.36 -23.80
C GLY A 603 15.30 -10.61 -22.42
N ASN A 604 16.64 -10.73 -22.37
CA ASN A 604 17.38 -10.97 -21.12
C ASN A 604 16.84 -12.13 -20.28
N GLY A 605 16.61 -13.29 -20.92
CA GLY A 605 16.12 -14.51 -20.23
C GLY A 605 14.63 -14.52 -19.92
N ALA A 606 13.94 -13.38 -20.02
CA ALA A 606 12.54 -13.25 -19.62
C ALA A 606 11.54 -13.19 -20.79
N ARG A 607 10.36 -13.72 -20.54
CA ARG A 607 9.18 -13.67 -21.41
C ARG A 607 7.95 -13.25 -20.59
N TYR A 608 7.14 -12.38 -21.18
CA TYR A 608 5.79 -12.08 -20.70
C TYR A 608 4.79 -12.48 -21.77
N LEU A 609 3.68 -13.10 -21.38
CA LEU A 609 2.68 -13.61 -22.31
C LEU A 609 1.26 -13.37 -21.78
N ASP A 610 0.56 -12.41 -22.40
CA ASP A 610 -0.86 -12.15 -22.11
C ASP A 610 -1.76 -13.16 -22.84
N ARG A 611 -1.81 -14.38 -22.30
CA ARG A 611 -2.64 -15.48 -22.78
C ARG A 611 -3.25 -16.23 -21.60
N VAL A 612 -4.43 -16.79 -21.83
CA VAL A 612 -5.14 -17.56 -20.79
C VAL A 612 -4.40 -18.84 -20.42
N GLU A 613 -3.61 -19.42 -21.32
CA GLU A 613 -2.84 -20.65 -21.05
C GLU A 613 -1.55 -20.38 -20.27
N ALA A 614 -1.16 -19.11 -20.12
CA ALA A 614 0.13 -18.70 -19.59
C ALA A 614 0.05 -18.40 -18.09
N TRP A 615 -0.36 -19.39 -17.28
CA TRP A 615 -0.53 -19.23 -15.83
C TRP A 615 0.75 -18.71 -15.14
N MET A 616 1.92 -19.24 -15.52
CA MET A 616 3.25 -18.83 -15.02
C MET A 616 3.60 -17.34 -15.21
N SER A 617 2.81 -16.62 -16.01
CA SER A 617 3.03 -15.20 -16.30
C SER A 617 1.79 -14.32 -16.10
N ASN A 618 0.60 -14.89 -16.28
CA ASN A 618 -0.65 -14.15 -16.43
C ASN A 618 -1.77 -14.67 -15.51
N GLU A 619 -1.47 -15.56 -14.57
CA GLU A 619 -2.38 -15.89 -13.47
C GLU A 619 -2.30 -14.82 -12.38
N PRO A 620 -3.44 -14.25 -11.96
CA PRO A 620 -3.50 -13.42 -10.76
C PRO A 620 -3.87 -14.23 -9.52
N ALA A 621 -3.31 -13.84 -8.37
CA ALA A 621 -3.56 -14.45 -7.08
C ALA A 621 -3.78 -13.41 -5.96
N ILE A 622 -4.39 -13.85 -4.85
CA ILE A 622 -4.76 -13.00 -3.71
C ILE A 622 -3.53 -12.42 -3.00
N ASP A 623 -2.45 -13.17 -2.92
CA ASP A 623 -1.18 -12.77 -2.31
C ASP A 623 -0.45 -11.74 -3.17
N PHE A 624 -0.39 -11.91 -4.50
CA PHE A 624 0.19 -10.89 -5.41
C PHE A 624 -0.57 -9.58 -5.31
N THR A 625 -1.90 -9.70 -5.35
CA THR A 625 -2.80 -8.54 -5.37
C THR A 625 -2.81 -7.82 -4.02
N SER A 626 -2.72 -8.54 -2.90
CA SER A 626 -2.67 -7.93 -1.56
C SER A 626 -1.32 -7.27 -1.29
N THR A 627 -0.21 -7.87 -1.75
CA THR A 627 1.12 -7.24 -1.72
C THR A 627 1.12 -5.92 -2.50
N GLY A 628 0.48 -5.88 -3.68
CA GLY A 628 0.33 -4.64 -4.43
C GLY A 628 -0.62 -3.63 -3.77
N ALA A 629 -1.70 -4.10 -3.15
CA ALA A 629 -2.62 -3.23 -2.42
C ALA A 629 -1.91 -2.53 -1.25
N VAL A 630 -1.10 -3.25 -0.46
CA VAL A 630 -0.29 -2.66 0.61
C VAL A 630 0.78 -1.74 0.04
N ALA A 631 1.51 -2.14 -1.00
CA ALA A 631 2.54 -1.33 -1.66
C ALA A 631 2.01 0.03 -2.10
N PHE A 632 0.90 0.10 -2.84
CA PHE A 632 0.35 1.38 -3.29
C PHE A 632 -0.39 2.14 -2.19
N SER A 633 -0.93 1.45 -1.19
CA SER A 633 -1.53 2.13 -0.04
C SER A 633 -0.49 2.82 0.85
N LEU A 634 0.76 2.33 0.87
CA LEU A 634 1.89 2.85 1.64
C LEU A 634 2.81 3.78 0.83
N LEU A 635 2.76 3.68 -0.51
CA LEU A 635 3.38 4.63 -1.44
C LEU A 635 2.50 5.87 -1.66
N GLY A 636 1.18 5.68 -1.59
CA GLY A 636 0.16 6.72 -1.67
C GLY A 636 0.07 7.70 -0.48
N PRO A 637 0.27 7.34 0.80
CA PRO A 637 0.36 8.36 1.82
C PRO A 637 1.59 9.19 1.43
N GLY A 638 1.38 10.47 1.07
CA GLY A 638 2.47 11.43 1.24
C GLY A 638 3.06 11.16 2.61
N THR A 639 4.39 11.22 2.73
CA THR A 639 5.15 11.04 3.99
C THR A 639 4.20 10.93 5.17
N PRO A 640 3.86 9.71 5.64
CA PRO A 640 2.97 9.60 6.77
C PRO A 640 3.63 10.46 7.84
N ALA A 641 2.94 11.52 8.25
CA ALA A 641 3.21 12.15 9.52
C ALA A 641 3.24 10.96 10.48
N THR A 642 4.41 10.66 11.01
CA THR A 642 4.62 9.56 11.94
C THR A 642 4.01 9.98 13.26
N GLY A 643 2.69 10.03 13.29
CA GLY A 643 1.85 10.36 14.42
C GLY A 643 0.54 9.59 14.33
N PRO A 644 -0.22 9.49 15.44
CA PRO A 644 -1.59 9.02 15.43
C PRO A 644 -2.42 9.79 14.38
N ALA A 645 -3.59 9.24 14.00
CA ALA A 645 -4.51 9.96 13.12
C ALA A 645 -4.77 11.36 13.71
N PRO A 646 -4.72 12.46 12.92
CA PRO A 646 -4.82 13.81 13.45
C PRO A 646 -6.10 13.94 14.27
N HIS A 647 -5.98 14.27 15.56
CA HIS A 647 -7.17 14.63 16.31
C HIS A 647 -7.58 16.04 15.90
N ALA A 648 -8.84 16.35 16.14
CA ALA A 648 -9.32 17.71 15.92
C ALA A 648 -8.70 18.65 16.95
N ASP A 649 -8.22 19.80 16.50
CA ASP A 649 -7.80 20.90 17.36
C ASP A 649 -8.92 21.32 18.32
N THR A 650 -8.50 21.70 19.52
CA THR A 650 -9.42 22.12 20.55
C THR A 650 -9.00 23.43 21.20
N ILE A 651 -9.79 23.92 22.15
CA ILE A 651 -9.71 25.30 22.63
C ILE A 651 -8.96 25.40 23.96
N GLY A 652 -8.17 26.44 24.10
CA GLY A 652 -7.48 26.78 25.33
C GLY A 652 -7.47 28.29 25.59
N VAL A 653 -7.09 28.68 26.80
CA VAL A 653 -6.83 30.08 27.12
C VAL A 653 -5.62 30.25 28.02
N PHE A 654 -4.77 31.22 27.70
CA PHE A 654 -3.72 31.70 28.60
C PHE A 654 -4.26 32.88 29.40
N ARG A 655 -4.13 32.84 30.73
CA ARG A 655 -4.56 33.92 31.62
C ARG A 655 -3.38 34.78 32.07
N PRO A 656 -3.25 36.02 31.58
CA PRO A 656 -2.10 36.87 31.90
C PRO A 656 -2.07 37.36 33.35
N SER A 657 -3.14 37.24 34.14
CA SER A 657 -3.15 37.72 35.54
C SER A 657 -2.45 36.78 36.51
N ASN A 658 -2.31 35.50 36.14
CA ASN A 658 -1.64 34.47 36.94
C ASN A 658 -0.70 33.58 36.10
N HIS A 659 -0.56 33.90 34.81
CA HIS A 659 0.36 33.28 33.86
C HIS A 659 0.07 31.80 33.65
N THR A 660 -1.20 31.42 33.74
CA THR A 660 -1.62 30.01 33.70
C THR A 660 -2.37 29.70 32.41
N ALA A 661 -2.04 28.58 31.78
CA ALA A 661 -2.81 27.98 30.69
C ALA A 661 -3.95 27.12 31.23
N TYR A 662 -5.11 27.20 30.58
CA TYR A 662 -6.28 26.38 30.86
C TYR A 662 -6.76 25.80 29.54
N LEU A 663 -6.62 24.49 29.33
CA LEU A 663 -6.87 23.84 28.04
C LEU A 663 -8.09 22.89 28.12
N ARG A 664 -8.79 22.73 27.00
CA ARG A 664 -9.95 21.85 26.86
C ARG A 664 -9.67 20.85 25.76
N THR A 665 -9.72 19.56 26.05
CA THR A 665 -9.63 18.50 25.03
C THR A 665 -10.92 18.30 24.22
N SER A 666 -11.82 19.28 24.24
CA SER A 666 -13.05 19.30 23.42
C SER A 666 -13.59 20.72 23.28
N ILE A 667 -14.23 21.01 22.14
CA ILE A 667 -14.80 22.34 21.85
C ILE A 667 -16.18 22.49 22.53
N THR A 668 -16.18 22.46 23.87
CA THR A 668 -17.39 22.59 24.68
C THR A 668 -17.16 23.50 25.90
N PRO A 669 -18.21 24.20 26.40
CA PRO A 669 -18.08 24.99 27.62
C PRO A 669 -17.74 24.13 28.84
N GLY A 670 -16.94 24.66 29.76
CA GLY A 670 -16.58 23.94 30.99
C GLY A 670 -15.36 24.50 31.69
N ASN A 671 -14.83 23.72 32.63
CA ASN A 671 -13.51 23.95 33.23
C ASN A 671 -12.42 23.27 32.37
N SER A 672 -11.17 23.68 32.57
CA SER A 672 -9.99 22.97 32.06
C SER A 672 -10.09 21.47 32.39
N ASP A 673 -9.88 20.60 31.40
CA ASP A 673 -9.78 19.15 31.57
C ASP A 673 -8.36 18.61 31.33
N VAL A 674 -7.47 19.45 30.77
CA VAL A 674 -6.02 19.32 30.93
C VAL A 674 -5.59 19.99 32.25
N PRO A 675 -4.65 19.41 33.02
CA PRO A 675 -4.07 20.07 34.19
C PRO A 675 -3.57 21.48 33.85
N ALA A 676 -3.94 22.47 34.68
CA ALA A 676 -3.52 23.84 34.46
C ALA A 676 -2.05 24.03 34.89
N PHE A 677 -1.25 24.67 34.05
CA PHE A 677 0.18 24.91 34.26
C PHE A 677 0.56 26.36 33.97
N ALA A 678 1.65 26.84 34.59
CA ALA A 678 2.15 28.19 34.34
C ALA A 678 3.02 28.23 33.08
N ILE A 679 2.94 29.34 32.33
CA ILE A 679 3.82 29.63 31.20
C ILE A 679 4.60 30.91 31.52
N GLY A 680 5.88 30.74 31.83
CA GLY A 680 6.79 31.83 32.17
C GLY A 680 6.35 32.65 33.38
N ASP A 681 6.83 33.90 33.45
CA ASP A 681 6.53 34.86 34.51
C ASP A 681 5.53 35.95 34.07
N GLY A 682 4.82 35.72 32.97
CA GLY A 682 3.77 36.60 32.45
C GLY A 682 4.26 37.77 31.61
N SER A 683 5.57 37.99 31.54
CA SER A 683 6.17 38.96 30.62
C SER A 683 6.48 38.36 29.24
N GLN A 684 6.51 37.03 29.11
CA GLN A 684 6.80 36.29 27.88
C GLN A 684 5.55 36.07 27.01
N ALA A 685 5.79 35.80 25.73
CA ALA A 685 4.73 35.48 24.78
C ALA A 685 4.61 33.95 24.62
N PRO A 686 3.43 33.34 24.88
CA PRO A 686 3.27 31.90 24.72
C PRO A 686 3.34 31.50 23.24
N VAL A 687 3.80 30.28 22.99
CA VAL A 687 3.81 29.59 21.71
C VAL A 687 3.41 28.14 21.95
N ILE A 688 2.73 27.53 20.99
CA ILE A 688 2.21 26.16 21.04
C ILE A 688 2.70 25.45 19.79
N GLY A 689 2.96 24.15 19.91
CA GLY A 689 3.26 23.29 18.78
C GLY A 689 3.66 21.89 19.22
N ASP A 690 3.53 20.94 18.30
CA ASP A 690 3.99 19.56 18.41
C ASP A 690 5.51 19.51 18.21
N TRP A 691 6.27 19.64 19.30
CA TRP A 691 7.72 19.80 19.22
C TRP A 691 8.45 18.50 18.85
N ASP A 692 7.82 17.34 19.05
CA ASP A 692 8.46 16.03 18.93
C ASP A 692 7.86 15.12 17.82
N GLY A 693 6.73 15.52 17.27
CA GLY A 693 6.05 14.93 16.12
C GLY A 693 5.09 13.81 16.49
N ASP A 694 4.62 13.74 17.73
CA ASP A 694 3.69 12.72 18.22
C ASP A 694 2.21 13.06 18.01
N GLY A 695 1.92 14.22 17.42
CA GLY A 695 0.58 14.75 17.17
C GLY A 695 -0.03 15.53 18.33
N VAL A 696 0.63 15.62 19.50
CA VAL A 696 0.13 16.34 20.67
C VAL A 696 0.90 17.65 20.85
N ASP A 697 0.17 18.76 20.93
CA ASP A 697 0.78 20.06 21.11
C ASP A 697 1.31 20.27 22.52
N GLY A 698 2.61 20.55 22.60
CA GLY A 698 3.29 21.04 23.78
C GLY A 698 3.13 22.54 23.98
N TRP A 699 3.76 23.05 25.04
CA TRP A 699 3.77 24.48 25.36
C TRP A 699 5.16 25.09 25.31
N GLY A 700 5.21 26.39 25.07
CA GLY A 700 6.44 27.16 25.17
C GLY A 700 6.20 28.64 25.33
N TYR A 701 7.29 29.39 25.46
CA TYR A 701 7.28 30.84 25.39
C TYR A 701 8.54 31.42 24.77
N PHE A 702 8.39 32.62 24.22
CA PHE A 702 9.49 33.46 23.77
C PHE A 702 9.78 34.55 24.81
N ASP A 703 11.00 34.58 25.32
CA ASP A 703 11.50 35.65 26.19
C ASP A 703 12.13 36.77 25.35
N PRO A 704 11.50 37.96 25.27
CA PRO A 704 12.03 39.07 24.49
C PRO A 704 13.29 39.71 25.11
N ALA A 705 13.58 39.50 26.40
CA ALA A 705 14.69 40.11 27.09
C ALA A 705 16.05 39.56 26.62
N ASP A 706 16.12 38.24 26.41
CA ASP A 706 17.32 37.55 25.93
C ASP A 706 17.16 36.92 24.53
N ARG A 707 15.95 36.95 23.97
CA ARG A 707 15.58 36.45 22.64
C ARG A 707 15.65 34.93 22.56
N SER A 708 15.21 34.25 23.61
CA SER A 708 15.21 32.80 23.71
C SER A 708 13.82 32.19 23.61
N PHE A 709 13.75 31.00 23.03
CA PHE A 709 12.60 30.11 23.11
C PHE A 709 12.81 29.08 24.22
N HIS A 710 11.75 28.80 24.95
CA HIS A 710 11.66 27.83 26.04
C HIS A 710 10.46 26.94 25.72
N LEU A 711 10.72 25.68 25.37
CA LEU A 711 9.72 24.74 24.85
C LEU A 711 9.67 23.50 25.74
N ARG A 712 8.48 22.92 25.89
CA ARG A 712 8.20 21.70 26.62
C ARG A 712 7.09 20.94 25.93
N ASP A 713 7.29 19.65 25.78
CA ASP A 713 6.34 18.75 25.14
C ASP A 713 5.23 18.32 26.12
N ALA A 714 5.61 17.89 27.32
CA ALA A 714 4.65 17.37 28.30
C ALA A 714 3.66 18.43 28.84
N LEU A 715 2.36 18.14 28.70
CA LEU A 715 1.24 18.87 29.30
C LEU A 715 0.98 18.46 30.77
N ASP A 716 1.98 18.64 31.62
CA ASP A 716 1.91 18.34 33.05
C ASP A 716 2.06 19.61 33.93
N ALA A 717 2.12 19.41 35.25
CA ALA A 717 2.22 20.52 36.21
C ALA A 717 3.67 21.01 36.44
N ASP A 718 4.66 20.46 35.72
CA ASP A 718 6.05 20.89 35.81
C ASP A 718 6.26 22.14 34.94
N GLU A 719 6.92 23.14 35.50
CA GLU A 719 7.06 24.48 34.88
C GLU A 719 8.43 24.66 34.20
N GLU A 720 9.30 23.64 34.22
CA GLU A 720 10.65 23.71 33.65
C GLU A 720 10.66 23.36 32.14
N PRO A 721 11.20 24.23 31.27
CA PRO A 721 11.33 23.93 29.84
C PRO A 721 12.30 22.77 29.56
N GLU A 722 11.99 21.95 28.56
CA GLU A 722 12.84 20.84 28.10
C GLU A 722 13.89 21.31 27.09
N THR A 723 13.51 22.26 26.25
CA THR A 723 14.35 22.83 25.19
C THR A 723 14.46 24.34 25.37
N VAL A 724 15.69 24.85 25.52
CA VAL A 724 15.96 26.29 25.65
C VAL A 724 17.08 26.70 24.70
N PHE A 725 16.83 27.72 23.87
CA PHE A 725 17.86 28.26 22.98
C PHE A 725 17.62 29.71 22.59
N VAL A 726 18.70 30.43 22.29
CA VAL A 726 18.64 31.81 21.78
C VAL A 726 18.42 31.80 20.27
N ALA A 727 17.35 32.44 19.81
CA ALA A 727 17.05 32.63 18.39
C ALA A 727 17.91 33.77 17.83
N GLY A 728 19.01 33.43 17.15
CA GLY A 728 19.96 34.41 16.61
C GLY A 728 19.36 35.40 15.60
N TYR A 729 18.25 35.02 14.98
CA TYR A 729 17.48 35.83 14.02
C TYR A 729 16.44 36.78 14.65
N ALA A 730 16.11 36.57 15.93
CA ALA A 730 15.07 37.30 16.65
C ALA A 730 15.56 38.64 17.23
N ALA A 731 14.61 39.51 17.55
CA ALA A 731 14.76 40.77 18.28
C ALA A 731 13.69 40.90 19.37
N SER A 732 13.93 41.78 20.35
CA SER A 732 13.07 41.93 21.55
C SER A 732 11.65 42.42 21.29
N GLY A 733 11.33 42.86 20.07
CA GLY A 733 9.99 43.32 19.67
C GLY A 733 9.28 42.37 18.69
N ASP A 734 9.85 41.18 18.48
CA ASP A 734 9.29 40.20 17.56
C ASP A 734 8.15 39.41 18.23
N VAL A 735 7.20 38.94 17.41
CA VAL A 735 6.08 38.09 17.82
C VAL A 735 6.43 36.64 17.50
N PRO A 736 6.34 35.69 18.46
CA PRO A 736 6.60 34.28 18.16
C PRO A 736 5.49 33.68 17.30
N ILE A 737 5.87 32.72 16.47
CA ILE A 737 5.00 31.85 15.67
C ILE A 737 5.62 30.44 15.67
N ALA A 738 4.81 29.41 15.47
CA ALA A 738 5.24 28.03 15.33
C ALA A 738 4.42 27.35 14.23
N GLY A 739 4.96 26.26 13.71
CA GLY A 739 4.35 25.42 12.71
C GLY A 739 5.36 24.47 12.06
N ASP A 740 4.86 23.48 11.34
CA ASP A 740 5.63 22.52 10.54
C ASP A 740 5.94 23.10 9.15
N TRP A 741 7.01 23.90 9.09
CA TRP A 741 7.36 24.62 7.86
C TRP A 741 7.87 23.73 6.72
N ASP A 742 8.29 22.49 6.99
CA ASP A 742 8.85 21.58 5.98
C ASP A 742 8.15 20.24 5.80
N GLY A 743 7.08 19.99 6.56
CA GLY A 743 6.19 18.86 6.43
C GLY A 743 6.78 17.57 6.99
N ASP A 744 7.61 17.68 8.04
CA ASP A 744 8.24 16.53 8.70
C ASP A 744 7.40 15.99 9.89
N GLY A 745 6.28 16.63 10.18
CA GLY A 745 5.37 16.35 11.28
C GLY A 745 5.76 17.01 12.59
N ARG A 746 6.79 17.87 12.64
CA ARG A 746 7.23 18.56 13.86
C ARG A 746 7.13 20.06 13.72
N ASP A 747 6.54 20.68 14.73
CA ASP A 747 6.51 22.12 14.85
C ASP A 747 7.87 22.68 15.21
N THR A 748 8.21 23.77 14.53
CA THR A 748 9.42 24.51 14.80
C THR A 748 9.14 26.00 14.89
N VAL A 749 9.91 26.68 15.73
CA VAL A 749 9.61 28.08 16.05
C VAL A 749 10.15 29.07 15.01
N GLY A 750 9.44 30.17 14.88
CA GLY A 750 9.82 31.34 14.10
C GLY A 750 9.44 32.65 14.80
N THR A 751 9.80 33.76 14.16
CA THR A 751 9.46 35.11 14.65
C THR A 751 8.96 36.00 13.54
N TRP A 752 7.94 36.81 13.81
CA TRP A 752 7.49 37.88 12.93
C TRP A 752 7.84 39.24 13.52
N ARG A 753 8.50 40.10 12.73
CA ARG A 753 8.93 41.42 13.19
C ARG A 753 8.02 42.52 12.62
N PRO A 754 7.25 43.24 13.46
CA PRO A 754 6.36 44.30 12.99
C PRO A 754 7.07 45.44 12.24
N GLY A 755 8.32 45.71 12.60
CA GLY A 755 9.10 46.83 12.05
C GLY A 755 9.52 46.65 10.59
N ASP A 756 9.76 45.41 10.15
CA ASP A 756 10.14 45.10 8.76
C ASP A 756 9.16 44.17 8.03
N GLN A 757 8.13 43.67 8.73
CA GLN A 757 7.07 42.80 8.21
C GLN A 757 7.61 41.46 7.67
N LEU A 758 8.75 41.01 8.20
CA LEU A 758 9.35 39.73 7.83
C LEU A 758 9.12 38.70 8.93
N ALA A 759 8.60 37.54 8.52
CA ALA A 759 8.68 36.30 9.26
C ALA A 759 10.04 35.64 9.01
N ARG A 760 10.60 35.05 10.07
CA ARG A 760 11.90 34.38 10.10
C ARG A 760 11.70 33.01 10.73
N LEU A 761 11.75 31.98 9.91
CA LEU A 761 11.44 30.60 10.28
C LEU A 761 12.69 29.75 10.23
N ARG A 762 12.67 28.65 10.98
CA ARG A 762 13.78 27.71 11.07
C ARG A 762 13.21 26.32 11.33
N ASN A 763 13.67 25.32 10.60
CA ASN A 763 13.14 23.96 10.68
C ASN A 763 13.82 23.15 11.79
N THR A 764 14.32 23.82 12.84
CA THR A 764 14.93 23.18 14.01
C THR A 764 14.75 24.06 15.24
N ASN A 765 14.35 23.43 16.35
CA ASN A 765 14.25 24.07 17.67
C ASN A 765 15.63 24.17 18.36
N ALA A 766 16.56 24.87 17.68
CA ALA A 766 17.92 25.08 18.15
C ALA A 766 18.47 26.44 17.69
N ALA A 767 19.54 26.90 18.35
CA ALA A 767 20.21 28.15 17.99
C ALA A 767 20.73 28.15 16.54
N GLY A 768 20.52 29.25 15.82
CA GLY A 768 20.95 29.38 14.43
C GLY A 768 20.41 30.63 13.74
N ALA A 769 20.75 30.78 12.46
CA ALA A 769 20.14 31.79 11.59
C ALA A 769 18.74 31.33 11.13
N ALA A 770 17.92 32.25 10.62
CA ALA A 770 16.68 31.87 9.95
C ALA A 770 16.99 31.16 8.63
N GLU A 771 16.23 30.12 8.31
CA GLU A 771 16.34 29.35 7.05
C GLU A 771 15.37 29.89 6.01
N VAL A 772 14.18 30.31 6.47
CA VAL A 772 13.18 31.00 5.64
C VAL A 772 13.01 32.42 6.14
N THR A 773 13.01 33.39 5.23
CA THR A 773 12.65 34.78 5.52
C THR A 773 11.62 35.24 4.50
N GLN A 774 10.41 35.52 4.96
CA GLN A 774 9.25 35.75 4.11
C GLN A 774 8.48 36.98 4.57
N SER A 775 8.09 37.85 3.61
CA SER A 775 7.19 38.96 3.92
C SER A 775 5.81 38.41 4.27
N SER A 776 5.26 38.86 5.41
CA SER A 776 3.90 38.55 5.83
C SER A 776 3.28 39.76 6.54
N GLY A 777 2.05 40.11 6.17
CA GLY A 777 1.28 41.17 6.82
C GLY A 777 1.83 42.58 6.68
N LYS A 778 1.34 43.46 7.56
CA LYS A 778 1.69 44.89 7.62
C LYS A 778 1.70 45.35 9.09
N PRO A 779 2.10 46.58 9.42
CA PRO A 779 2.11 47.03 10.81
C PRO A 779 0.70 46.95 11.42
N ALA A 780 0.62 46.52 12.68
CA ALA A 780 -0.62 46.31 13.43
C ALA A 780 -1.51 45.13 12.95
N THR A 781 -1.00 44.21 12.12
CA THR A 781 -1.65 42.91 11.88
C THR A 781 -1.18 41.86 12.89
N THR A 782 -1.97 40.79 13.05
CA THR A 782 -1.56 39.61 13.84
C THR A 782 -1.06 38.53 12.88
N PRO A 783 0.17 38.02 13.01
CA PRO A 783 0.65 36.92 12.18
C PRO A 783 -0.11 35.63 12.50
N LEU A 784 -0.31 34.78 11.49
CA LEU A 784 -0.95 33.47 11.59
C LEU A 784 -0.06 32.42 10.92
N ALA A 785 -0.13 31.19 11.41
CA ALA A 785 0.46 30.00 10.81
C ALA A 785 -0.61 28.91 10.73
N GLY A 786 -0.44 27.96 9.81
CA GLY A 786 -1.32 26.81 9.64
C GLY A 786 -1.28 26.19 8.24
N ASP A 787 -1.81 24.97 8.12
CA ASP A 787 -1.97 24.20 6.90
C ASP A 787 -3.42 24.32 6.39
N TRP A 788 -3.72 25.41 5.69
CA TRP A 788 -5.06 25.62 5.15
C TRP A 788 -5.33 24.88 3.83
N ASP A 789 -4.32 24.28 3.18
CA ASP A 789 -4.47 23.55 1.91
C ASP A 789 -4.40 22.01 2.05
N GLY A 790 -4.09 21.52 3.26
CA GLY A 790 -4.11 20.13 3.69
C GLY A 790 -2.95 19.32 3.12
N ASP A 791 -1.81 19.95 2.86
CA ASP A 791 -0.61 19.30 2.30
C ASP A 791 0.38 18.79 3.38
N GLY A 792 0.07 19.04 4.65
CA GLY A 792 0.87 18.69 5.82
C GLY A 792 1.98 19.70 6.12
N ARG A 793 1.98 20.90 5.52
CA ARG A 793 2.94 21.97 5.79
C ARG A 793 2.25 23.23 6.22
N ASP A 794 2.76 23.83 7.29
CA ASP A 794 2.30 25.14 7.70
C ASP A 794 2.84 26.24 6.82
N SER A 795 1.98 27.21 6.54
CA SER A 795 2.33 28.40 5.78
C SER A 795 1.99 29.68 6.54
N LEU A 796 2.16 30.86 5.92
CA LEU A 796 2.07 32.15 6.64
C LEU A 796 0.87 32.99 6.20
N GLY A 797 0.15 33.51 7.19
CA GLY A 797 -0.96 34.42 7.01
C GLY A 797 -0.93 35.59 7.97
N TYR A 798 -1.94 36.46 7.87
CA TYR A 798 -2.16 37.52 8.85
C TYR A 798 -3.63 37.90 8.97
N TYR A 799 -4.01 38.38 10.15
CA TYR A 799 -5.29 39.01 10.42
C TYR A 799 -5.13 40.53 10.52
N ASP A 800 -5.93 41.27 9.74
CA ASP A 800 -6.03 42.72 9.84
C ASP A 800 -7.22 43.12 10.74
N PRO A 801 -6.97 43.62 11.97
CA PRO A 801 -8.04 44.03 12.86
C PRO A 801 -8.79 45.28 12.41
N ALA A 802 -8.26 46.06 11.45
CA ALA A 802 -8.88 47.30 10.99
C ALA A 802 -10.14 47.03 10.14
N ASP A 803 -10.12 45.98 9.31
CA ASP A 803 -11.25 45.55 8.48
C ASP A 803 -11.79 44.15 8.83
N ARG A 804 -11.12 43.45 9.76
CA ARG A 804 -11.45 42.11 10.26
C ARG A 804 -11.23 41.02 9.23
N SER A 805 -10.21 41.18 8.39
CA SER A 805 -9.92 40.24 7.31
C SER A 805 -8.76 39.30 7.63
N PHE A 806 -8.93 38.04 7.23
CA PHE A 806 -7.89 37.02 7.17
C PHE A 806 -7.25 37.05 5.79
N HIS A 807 -5.94 36.95 5.74
CA HIS A 807 -5.12 36.91 4.53
C HIS A 807 -4.16 35.72 4.65
N LEU A 808 -4.49 34.59 4.01
CA LEU A 808 -3.74 33.33 4.11
C LEU A 808 -3.04 33.04 2.79
N ARG A 809 -1.85 32.44 2.85
CA ARG A 809 -1.01 32.20 1.66
C ARG A 809 -0.22 30.91 1.76
N ASP A 810 -0.56 29.95 0.90
CA ASP A 810 -0.04 28.56 0.89
C ASP A 810 1.48 28.54 0.63
N ALA A 811 1.99 29.51 -0.12
CA ALA A 811 3.41 29.58 -0.46
C ALA A 811 4.26 30.27 0.62
N LEU A 812 5.16 29.51 1.26
CA LEU A 812 6.23 30.00 2.15
C LEU A 812 7.42 30.69 1.44
N THR A 813 7.38 30.82 0.11
CA THR A 813 8.43 31.51 -0.67
C THR A 813 7.88 32.51 -1.68
N GLY A 814 8.68 33.53 -2.03
CA GLY A 814 8.38 34.50 -3.09
C GLY A 814 7.45 35.64 -2.66
N THR A 815 7.08 36.50 -3.61
CA THR A 815 6.21 37.67 -3.39
C THR A 815 4.92 37.50 -4.18
N GLY A 816 3.84 37.09 -3.51
CA GLY A 816 2.53 36.83 -4.12
C GLY A 816 1.39 37.47 -3.33
N ALA A 817 0.20 37.50 -3.92
CA ALA A 817 -1.03 37.82 -3.19
C ALA A 817 -1.41 36.66 -2.27
N SER A 818 -2.31 36.91 -1.33
CA SER A 818 -2.94 35.87 -0.51
C SER A 818 -3.85 34.99 -1.36
N ASP A 819 -3.81 33.69 -1.10
CA ASP A 819 -4.64 32.68 -1.75
C ASP A 819 -6.07 32.70 -1.19
N PHE A 820 -6.20 33.01 0.11
CA PHE A 820 -7.47 33.27 0.77
C PHE A 820 -7.54 34.68 1.33
N THR A 821 -8.63 35.39 1.06
CA THR A 821 -8.93 36.69 1.67
C THR A 821 -10.41 36.81 1.98
N PHE A 822 -10.74 36.95 3.27
CA PHE A 822 -12.14 37.00 3.71
C PHE A 822 -12.30 37.75 5.02
N VAL A 823 -13.50 38.30 5.25
CA VAL A 823 -13.85 39.00 6.49
C VAL A 823 -14.57 38.06 7.44
N TYR A 824 -14.11 37.99 8.69
CA TYR A 824 -14.75 37.17 9.72
C TYR A 824 -14.58 37.79 11.12
N GLY A 825 -15.63 37.70 11.93
CA GLY A 825 -15.67 38.27 13.28
C GLY A 825 -16.14 39.74 13.39
N SER A 826 -15.93 40.30 14.57
CA SER A 826 -16.32 41.65 15.01
C SER A 826 -15.11 42.43 15.53
N ALA A 827 -15.26 43.75 15.63
CA ALA A 827 -14.19 44.60 16.15
C ALA A 827 -13.80 44.20 17.57
N GLY A 828 -12.51 43.95 17.80
CA GLY A 828 -11.96 43.52 19.09
C GLY A 828 -11.83 42.01 19.27
N ASP A 829 -12.31 41.21 18.32
CA ASP A 829 -12.09 39.76 18.31
C ASP A 829 -10.60 39.43 18.05
N LYS A 830 -10.17 38.26 18.52
CA LYS A 830 -8.81 37.72 18.34
C LYS A 830 -8.86 36.56 17.34
N PRO A 831 -7.99 36.53 16.31
CA PRO A 831 -7.97 35.43 15.35
C PRO A 831 -7.37 34.17 15.99
N VAL A 832 -7.84 33.01 15.53
CA VAL A 832 -7.23 31.69 15.76
C VAL A 832 -7.32 30.86 14.49
N MET A 833 -6.40 29.91 14.32
CA MET A 833 -6.41 28.90 13.27
C MET A 833 -6.35 27.53 13.95
N GLY A 834 -6.95 26.52 13.32
CA GLY A 834 -6.92 25.14 13.78
C GLY A 834 -7.79 24.21 12.91
N ASP A 835 -7.51 22.92 12.96
CA ASP A 835 -8.30 21.84 12.36
C ASP A 835 -9.39 21.36 13.33
N TRP A 836 -10.50 22.08 13.40
CA TRP A 836 -11.58 21.79 14.33
C TRP A 836 -12.33 20.48 14.06
N ASN A 837 -12.11 19.84 12.90
CA ASN A 837 -12.85 18.65 12.46
C ASN A 837 -11.99 17.44 12.13
N GLY A 838 -10.67 17.51 12.34
CA GLY A 838 -9.74 16.40 12.14
C GLY A 838 -9.60 16.00 10.67
N ASP A 839 -9.76 16.94 9.73
CA ASP A 839 -9.59 16.67 8.29
C ASP A 839 -8.21 17.03 7.73
N GLY A 840 -7.31 17.48 8.60
CA GLY A 840 -5.95 17.91 8.30
C GLY A 840 -5.87 19.31 7.69
N ARG A 841 -6.91 20.16 7.82
CA ARG A 841 -6.88 21.55 7.33
C ARG A 841 -7.17 22.56 8.41
N ASP A 842 -6.26 23.53 8.53
CA ASP A 842 -6.47 24.68 9.39
C ASP A 842 -7.48 25.66 8.83
N THR A 843 -8.46 25.98 9.66
CA THR A 843 -9.57 26.84 9.28
C THR A 843 -9.83 27.94 10.29
N ALA A 844 -10.32 29.09 9.81
CA ALA A 844 -10.39 30.29 10.62
C ALA A 844 -11.42 30.23 11.76
N GLY A 845 -10.96 30.67 12.94
CA GLY A 845 -11.79 30.96 14.10
C GLY A 845 -11.54 32.36 14.65
N ILE A 846 -12.45 32.82 15.51
CA ILE A 846 -12.21 33.99 16.36
C ILE A 846 -12.55 33.69 17.81
N TRP A 847 -11.83 34.31 18.73
CA TRP A 847 -12.18 34.40 20.15
C TRP A 847 -12.64 35.82 20.47
N ARG A 848 -13.83 35.93 21.07
CA ARG A 848 -14.45 37.21 21.43
C ARG A 848 -14.29 37.47 22.93
N PRO A 849 -13.41 38.39 23.35
CA PRO A 849 -13.18 38.67 24.77
C PRO A 849 -14.44 39.15 25.50
N SER A 850 -15.31 39.93 24.83
CA SER A 850 -16.51 40.52 25.46
C SER A 850 -17.57 39.50 25.86
N THR A 851 -17.65 38.37 25.14
CA THR A 851 -18.61 37.29 25.43
C THR A 851 -17.93 36.03 25.97
N LYS A 852 -16.59 35.95 25.91
CA LYS A 852 -15.78 34.79 26.31
C LYS A 852 -16.10 33.58 25.44
N GLU A 853 -16.29 33.79 24.15
CA GLU A 853 -16.73 32.76 23.22
C GLU A 853 -15.79 32.62 22.04
N PHE A 854 -15.50 31.37 21.68
CA PHE A 854 -14.94 30.96 20.41
C PHE A 854 -16.05 30.85 19.36
N TYR A 855 -15.74 31.27 18.15
CA TYR A 855 -16.60 31.20 16.96
C TYR A 855 -15.76 30.62 15.82
N LEU A 856 -15.93 29.34 15.53
CA LEU A 856 -15.05 28.58 14.63
C LEU A 856 -15.81 28.18 13.36
N ARG A 857 -15.06 27.97 12.27
CA ARG A 857 -15.58 27.56 10.97
C ARG A 857 -14.66 26.47 10.43
N ASN A 858 -15.23 25.48 9.72
CA ASN A 858 -14.45 24.47 9.01
C ASN A 858 -14.16 24.91 7.55
N THR A 859 -14.13 26.23 7.30
CA THR A 859 -13.87 26.82 5.97
C THR A 859 -13.18 28.17 6.09
N ASN A 860 -12.18 28.41 5.22
CA ASN A 860 -11.49 29.69 5.07
C ASN A 860 -12.27 30.69 4.21
N GLN A 861 -13.49 30.99 4.65
CA GLN A 861 -14.41 31.94 4.02
C GLN A 861 -15.16 32.75 5.09
N GLY A 862 -15.75 33.89 4.71
CA GLY A 862 -16.64 34.63 5.60
C GLY A 862 -17.99 33.91 5.81
N GLY A 863 -18.72 34.28 6.85
CA GLY A 863 -20.06 33.74 7.13
C GLY A 863 -20.35 33.57 8.63
N ASP A 864 -21.42 32.85 8.95
CA ASP A 864 -21.80 32.52 10.34
C ASP A 864 -20.95 31.38 10.91
N ALA A 865 -20.54 31.51 12.18
CA ALA A 865 -19.80 30.45 12.89
C ALA A 865 -20.56 29.12 12.89
N GLU A 866 -19.85 28.04 12.59
CA GLU A 866 -20.36 26.66 12.57
C GLU A 866 -20.26 26.01 13.95
N ILE A 867 -19.20 26.34 14.70
CA ILE A 867 -18.96 25.85 16.06
C ILE A 867 -18.85 27.05 17.00
N ARG A 868 -19.42 26.94 18.20
CA ARG A 868 -19.33 27.96 19.25
C ARG A 868 -19.10 27.33 20.61
N ALA A 869 -18.18 27.90 21.38
CA ALA A 869 -17.91 27.44 22.74
C ALA A 869 -17.55 28.61 23.66
N ALA A 870 -18.21 28.68 24.82
CA ALA A 870 -17.91 29.68 25.85
C ALA A 870 -16.78 29.17 26.76
N TYR A 871 -15.65 29.87 26.80
CA TYR A 871 -14.50 29.46 27.60
C TYR A 871 -13.57 30.64 27.95
N GLY A 872 -13.05 30.62 29.19
CA GLY A 872 -12.14 31.64 29.72
C GLY A 872 -12.80 32.88 30.33
N THR A 873 -12.01 33.93 30.49
CA THR A 873 -12.39 35.25 31.02
C THR A 873 -12.05 36.36 30.03
N THR A 874 -12.58 37.57 30.25
CA THR A 874 -12.45 38.69 29.29
C THR A 874 -11.02 39.19 29.11
N THR A 875 -10.08 38.80 29.98
CA THR A 875 -8.66 39.18 29.93
C THR A 875 -7.75 38.10 29.39
N ASP A 876 -8.29 36.91 29.14
CA ASP A 876 -7.49 35.79 28.67
C ASP A 876 -7.04 35.99 27.21
N ARG A 877 -6.11 35.18 26.73
CA ARG A 877 -5.68 35.10 25.33
C ARG A 877 -6.03 33.71 24.81
N PRO A 878 -6.54 33.57 23.58
CA PRO A 878 -6.88 32.25 23.06
C PRO A 878 -5.62 31.42 22.82
N MET A 879 -5.75 30.12 23.01
CA MET A 879 -4.79 29.08 22.65
C MET A 879 -5.55 28.02 21.87
N VAL A 880 -4.89 27.37 20.92
CA VAL A 880 -5.43 26.31 20.07
C VAL A 880 -4.34 25.27 19.89
N GLY A 881 -4.76 24.01 19.83
CA GLY A 881 -3.91 22.86 19.59
C GLY A 881 -4.65 21.55 19.84
N ASP A 882 -4.01 20.45 19.47
CA ASP A 882 -4.35 19.09 19.87
C ASP A 882 -3.74 18.81 21.25
N TRP A 883 -4.57 18.43 22.21
CA TRP A 883 -4.12 18.19 23.59
C TRP A 883 -4.24 16.71 24.01
N GLN A 884 -4.39 15.77 23.06
CA GLN A 884 -4.86 14.40 23.35
C GLN A 884 -4.00 13.25 22.83
#